data_AF-I2Q408-F1
#
_entry.id   AF-I2Q408-F1
#
_cell.length_a   1.000
_cell.length_b   1.000
_cell.length_c   1.000
_cell.angle_alpha   90.00
_cell.angle_beta   90.00
_cell.angle_gamma   90.00
#
_symmetry.space_group_name_H-M   'P 1'
#
loop_
_entity.id
_entity.type
_entity.pdbx_description
1 polymer ?
#
loop_
_entity_poly.entity_id
_entity_poly.type
_entity_poly.pdbx_seq_one_letter_code
_entity_poly.pdbx_strand_id
1 'polypeptide(L)'
;MLIQVKASAGSGKTHALTERFISLALRTKGNLPRICADSLEAGYALPEIMAVTFTNKAAAEMRERVFHRLKTMALGLGGTDPASRAKARDELEELLIHAERLNIRTIDSLLFLLARAFALELGLRPDFEPAFDDSVILSDLYDRLAASLPEDPALSRLFGEAQAALLQGVTGFLPMDRFRERLMAVAGRLLVEPLGHAADADALRLGLERRLGGLSNAAGAMLTALDAAGAKAHANFLAFLRKCRDADQADAPPRSAFADKACLADCLLKGCRDRAGPDLERLYDSLREAHAVCGRELPVLRAAMGLAPFGALAGRIGQDFPAYLTQMRVLPHSQWPRLVAGRLSGDFGVPDAWCRLGAGLAHILIDEFQDTSRTQWDVLRLLAVECLARGGSLYLVGDVKQAIYGWRGGDAALFDAAPADAELSAIAEVIRQTLPVNWRSAPEVVAANNRFFAPLADPAKAREVAAALLGPQLQAAVPELAGMLSRAFADAAQSLPPDRSGPAGHVRITALPAASAGEYDAAARESLVRLLRTELLPRHGPAGVAVLTRSNPQAARVATWLIEAGMPVVTENSLRLADHPLIRQLAAMLAFLDYPPDSLSFWAFVSGQELFGDLSGLSRTELAEWLCTLPRRASLSLAFRDRWPEAWTRFIRPYLRQTGLAAPYDLLREIVTGYGLLTRRPGDEAFLRRFLEIAHLAESRGRTSISAFLDFWRELGDDEKVPQPENVEAVRVLTMHKAKGLQFPAVVVPFHHFSGRTGEAPLVTATLPEGEVLAPDLPGLGPDHARRRAHELAEQVHLLYVAWTRPELELHAFVPGHGKLREDARYPLPKALALLFAAFGQDPADGGPIRLGDLPDLPPPPSRACAVPLPSPAGEAQAVSPPMAWLPRLKVYRNVARDIRDSLRFSEKRRGELAHLAAEGFARAGFDPGAPEPDARRAVLTALGGERLDAGLRSTLTREFTDMLVWLASLPQCREALAAGFCERELLTEDGERLRPDLLFCGPAETVVIDFKTGRTQPEHVTQVARYLDLARRLPGRAALPAAGHLVYLDRRECRPVEARS
;
A
#
# COMPACT_ATOMS: atom_id res chain seq x y z
N MET A 1 -16.35 8.08 27.38
CA MET A 1 -15.40 7.02 27.81
C MET A 1 -14.27 6.88 26.79
N LEU A 2 -13.03 6.76 27.25
CA LEU A 2 -11.87 6.44 26.40
C LEU A 2 -11.45 4.99 26.68
N ILE A 3 -11.44 4.15 25.65
CA ILE A 3 -11.16 2.72 25.79
C ILE A 3 -9.89 2.40 24.98
N GLN A 4 -8.86 1.92 25.66
CA GLN A 4 -7.62 1.45 25.05
C GLN A 4 -7.61 -0.09 25.07
N VAL A 5 -7.52 -0.73 23.91
CA VAL A 5 -7.52 -2.18 23.76
C VAL A 5 -6.21 -2.68 23.16
N LYS A 6 -5.40 -3.35 23.98
CA LYS A 6 -4.19 -4.05 23.57
C LYS A 6 -4.55 -5.42 23.00
N ALA A 7 -4.38 -5.60 21.70
CA ALA A 7 -4.79 -6.81 21.00
C ALA A 7 -3.59 -7.52 20.35
N SER A 8 -3.00 -8.49 21.06
CA SER A 8 -1.87 -9.28 20.55
C SER A 8 -2.20 -10.03 19.24
N ALA A 9 -1.19 -10.54 18.55
CA ALA A 9 -1.38 -11.19 17.26
C ALA A 9 -2.36 -12.38 17.36
N GLY A 10 -3.34 -12.46 16.45
CA GLY A 10 -4.34 -13.54 16.47
C GLY A 10 -5.36 -13.47 17.61
N SER A 11 -5.42 -12.37 18.37
CA SER A 11 -6.34 -12.24 19.52
C SER A 11 -7.78 -11.86 19.18
N GLY A 12 -8.12 -11.70 17.90
CA GLY A 12 -9.46 -11.31 17.46
C GLY A 12 -9.70 -9.80 17.45
N LYS A 13 -8.65 -8.98 17.29
CA LYS A 13 -8.74 -7.51 17.19
C LYS A 13 -9.87 -7.03 16.27
N THR A 14 -9.91 -7.52 15.04
CA THR A 14 -10.88 -7.13 14.03
C THR A 14 -12.30 -7.57 14.41
N HIS A 15 -12.45 -8.73 15.03
CA HIS A 15 -13.73 -9.19 15.58
C HIS A 15 -14.21 -8.26 16.71
N ALA A 16 -13.34 -7.93 17.67
CA ALA A 16 -13.67 -7.00 18.76
C ALA A 16 -14.09 -5.61 18.25
N LEU A 17 -13.38 -5.10 17.23
CA LEU A 17 -13.71 -3.84 16.58
C LEU A 17 -15.08 -3.87 15.87
N THR A 18 -15.35 -4.94 15.11
CA THR A 18 -16.66 -5.14 14.45
C THR A 18 -17.79 -5.25 15.48
N GLU A 19 -17.65 -6.08 16.51
CA GLU A 19 -18.68 -6.22 17.56
C GLU A 19 -18.90 -4.91 18.32
N ARG A 20 -17.85 -4.12 18.56
CA ARG A 20 -17.99 -2.79 19.16
C ARG A 20 -18.79 -1.86 18.24
N PHE A 21 -18.49 -1.84 16.94
CA PHE A 21 -19.24 -1.04 15.97
C PHE A 21 -20.73 -1.45 15.94
N ILE A 22 -21.00 -2.75 15.86
CA ILE A 22 -22.38 -3.30 15.86
C ILE A 22 -23.11 -2.93 17.15
N SER A 23 -22.47 -3.08 18.32
CA SER A 23 -23.06 -2.67 19.59
C SER A 23 -23.43 -1.18 19.63
N LEU A 24 -22.69 -0.31 18.94
CA LEU A 24 -23.02 1.11 18.84
C LEU A 24 -24.14 1.35 17.83
N ALA A 25 -24.11 0.67 16.69
CA ALA A 25 -25.14 0.75 15.66
C ALA A 25 -26.52 0.31 16.19
N LEU A 26 -26.58 -0.70 17.05
CA LEU A 26 -27.84 -1.16 17.66
C LEU A 26 -28.42 -0.19 18.70
N ARG A 27 -27.66 0.82 19.12
CA ARG A 27 -28.08 1.81 20.12
C ARG A 27 -28.45 3.16 19.49
N THR A 28 -28.39 3.29 18.17
CA THR A 28 -28.76 4.52 17.46
C THR A 28 -30.24 4.84 17.68
N LYS A 29 -30.57 6.13 17.77
CA LYS A 29 -31.95 6.62 17.92
C LYS A 29 -32.26 7.56 16.75
N GLY A 30 -32.97 7.04 15.76
CA GLY A 30 -33.32 7.77 14.53
C GLY A 30 -32.26 7.69 13.43
N ASN A 31 -32.62 8.26 12.26
CA ASN A 31 -31.83 8.17 11.03
C ASN A 31 -31.05 9.45 10.72
N LEU A 32 -31.39 10.56 11.40
CA LEU A 32 -30.78 11.88 11.21
C LEU A 32 -29.70 12.14 12.27
N PRO A 33 -28.55 12.71 11.91
CA PRO A 33 -27.53 13.13 12.87
C PRO A 33 -28.07 14.15 13.89
N ARG A 34 -27.50 14.17 15.10
CA ARG A 34 -27.87 15.11 16.18
C ARG A 34 -27.91 16.58 15.77
N ILE A 35 -26.98 17.00 14.91
CA ILE A 35 -26.89 18.37 14.41
C ILE A 35 -28.16 18.77 13.64
N CYS A 36 -28.86 17.81 13.06
CA CYS A 36 -30.09 18.01 12.29
C CYS A 36 -31.35 17.64 13.08
N ALA A 37 -31.23 17.33 14.38
CA ALA A 37 -32.35 16.92 15.22
C ALA A 37 -32.87 18.09 16.07
N ASP A 38 -34.19 18.15 16.27
CA ASP A 38 -34.85 19.22 17.04
C ASP A 38 -34.55 19.20 18.55
N SER A 39 -33.84 18.18 19.06
CA SER A 39 -33.51 18.03 20.48
C SER A 39 -32.10 17.45 20.69
N LEU A 40 -31.38 18.01 21.67
CA LEU A 40 -30.09 17.51 22.14
C LEU A 40 -30.19 16.14 22.86
N GLU A 41 -31.40 15.73 23.27
CA GLU A 41 -31.66 14.42 23.88
C GLU A 41 -31.90 13.30 22.84
N ALA A 42 -31.88 13.62 21.53
CA ALA A 42 -32.31 12.73 20.45
C ALA A 42 -31.50 11.42 20.27
N GLY A 43 -30.47 11.14 21.07
CA GLY A 43 -29.55 10.03 20.82
C GLY A 43 -28.70 10.26 19.57
N TYR A 44 -27.91 9.30 19.12
CA TYR A 44 -27.05 9.46 17.93
C TYR A 44 -27.51 8.55 16.78
N ALA A 45 -27.12 8.89 15.55
CA ALA A 45 -27.39 8.11 14.34
C ALA A 45 -26.13 7.38 13.83
N LEU A 46 -26.32 6.46 12.89
CA LEU A 46 -25.24 5.64 12.30
C LEU A 46 -24.07 6.44 11.70
N PRO A 47 -24.29 7.57 10.98
CA PRO A 47 -23.19 8.37 10.43
C PRO A 47 -22.24 8.97 11.49
N GLU A 48 -22.71 9.10 12.74
CA GLU A 48 -21.97 9.65 13.87
C GLU A 48 -21.03 8.62 14.54
N ILE A 49 -21.03 7.36 14.07
CA ILE A 49 -20.07 6.32 14.45
C ILE A 49 -18.98 6.22 13.37
N MET A 50 -17.79 6.75 13.65
CA MET A 50 -16.66 6.69 12.73
C MET A 50 -15.71 5.56 13.10
N ALA A 51 -15.43 4.66 12.16
CA ALA A 51 -14.31 3.74 12.26
C ALA A 51 -13.21 4.12 11.26
N VAL A 52 -12.00 4.28 11.79
CA VAL A 52 -10.81 4.70 11.05
C VAL A 52 -9.81 3.55 11.01
N THR A 53 -9.33 3.22 9.81
CA THR A 53 -8.33 2.17 9.60
C THR A 53 -7.09 2.72 8.87
N PHE A 54 -6.00 1.95 8.88
CA PHE A 54 -4.76 2.35 8.21
C PHE A 54 -4.74 2.06 6.70
N THR A 55 -5.56 1.12 6.21
CA THR A 55 -5.53 0.70 4.78
C THR A 55 -6.92 0.61 4.17
N ASN A 56 -7.02 0.87 2.87
CA ASN A 56 -8.27 0.74 2.11
C ASN A 56 -8.82 -0.69 2.15
N LYS A 57 -7.94 -1.70 2.16
CA LYS A 57 -8.33 -3.11 2.29
C LYS A 57 -8.98 -3.38 3.66
N ALA A 58 -8.38 -2.91 4.75
CA ALA A 58 -8.95 -3.06 6.09
C ALA A 58 -10.30 -2.32 6.23
N ALA A 59 -10.42 -1.11 5.66
CA ALA A 59 -11.70 -0.40 5.63
C ALA A 59 -12.78 -1.19 4.87
N ALA A 60 -12.46 -1.71 3.68
CA ALA A 60 -13.40 -2.51 2.89
C ALA A 60 -13.83 -3.80 3.60
N GLU A 61 -12.86 -4.53 4.16
CA GLU A 61 -13.11 -5.75 4.92
C GLU A 61 -13.97 -5.48 6.17
N MET A 62 -13.70 -4.39 6.89
CA MET A 62 -14.53 -4.01 8.03
C MET A 62 -15.96 -3.66 7.61
N ARG A 63 -16.16 -2.95 6.50
CA ARG A 63 -17.51 -2.69 5.96
C ARG A 63 -18.24 -3.99 5.65
N GLU A 64 -17.59 -4.91 4.94
CA GLU A 64 -18.17 -6.20 4.58
C GLU A 64 -18.57 -7.00 5.82
N ARG A 65 -17.71 -7.04 6.84
CA ARG A 65 -18.00 -7.70 8.13
C ARG A 65 -19.19 -7.07 8.84
N VAL A 66 -19.28 -5.74 8.89
CA VAL A 66 -20.42 -5.02 9.49
C VAL A 66 -21.72 -5.34 8.75
N PHE A 67 -21.72 -5.28 7.42
CA PHE A 67 -22.86 -5.66 6.59
C PHE A 67 -23.28 -7.11 6.83
N HIS A 68 -22.33 -8.03 6.82
CA HIS A 68 -22.59 -9.44 7.05
C HIS A 68 -23.18 -9.67 8.45
N ARG A 69 -22.65 -9.01 9.48
CA ARG A 69 -23.12 -9.15 10.86
C ARG A 69 -24.53 -8.60 11.04
N LEU A 70 -24.82 -7.40 10.53
CA LEU A 70 -26.17 -6.82 10.54
C LEU A 70 -27.16 -7.72 9.79
N LYS A 71 -26.78 -8.26 8.64
CA LYS A 71 -27.59 -9.23 7.87
C LYS A 71 -27.92 -10.48 8.68
N THR A 72 -26.92 -11.11 9.26
CA THR A 72 -27.09 -12.32 10.08
C THR A 72 -28.03 -12.06 11.26
N MET A 73 -27.89 -10.92 11.93
CA MET A 73 -28.77 -10.51 13.03
C MET A 73 -30.20 -10.22 12.56
N ALA A 74 -30.38 -9.47 11.45
CA ALA A 74 -31.69 -9.14 10.88
C ALA A 74 -32.49 -10.39 10.45
N LEU A 75 -31.79 -11.40 9.92
CA LEU A 75 -32.37 -12.69 9.55
C LEU A 75 -32.66 -13.60 10.76
N GLY A 76 -32.20 -13.23 11.97
CA GLY A 76 -32.36 -14.04 13.17
C GLY A 76 -31.45 -15.28 13.21
N LEU A 77 -30.41 -15.30 12.37
CA LEU A 77 -29.44 -16.40 12.33
C LEU A 77 -28.52 -16.27 13.55
N GLY A 78 -28.44 -17.33 14.37
CA GLY A 78 -27.57 -17.35 15.56
C GLY A 78 -28.21 -16.84 16.86
N GLY A 79 -29.53 -16.89 17.01
CA GLY A 79 -30.20 -16.69 18.30
C GLY A 79 -30.25 -15.24 18.79
N THR A 80 -30.32 -14.27 17.87
CA THR A 80 -30.40 -12.84 18.20
C THR A 80 -31.76 -12.51 18.84
N ASP A 81 -31.77 -11.66 19.87
CA ASP A 81 -33.00 -11.24 20.52
C ASP A 81 -33.90 -10.41 19.57
N PRO A 82 -35.24 -10.41 19.76
CA PRO A 82 -36.16 -9.75 18.85
C PRO A 82 -35.92 -8.24 18.67
N ALA A 83 -35.46 -7.54 19.72
CA ALA A 83 -35.24 -6.09 19.66
C ALA A 83 -33.99 -5.77 18.84
N SER A 84 -32.88 -6.45 19.10
CA SER A 84 -31.65 -6.31 18.29
C SER A 84 -31.88 -6.73 16.85
N ARG A 85 -32.72 -7.75 16.60
CA ARG A 85 -33.09 -8.18 15.25
C ARG A 85 -33.85 -7.09 14.49
N ALA A 86 -34.87 -6.51 15.10
CA ALA A 86 -35.64 -5.43 14.50
C ALA A 86 -34.74 -4.24 14.18
N LYS A 87 -33.91 -3.83 15.15
CA LYS A 87 -32.97 -2.73 14.97
C LYS A 87 -31.91 -3.00 13.88
N ALA A 88 -31.34 -4.20 13.84
CA ALA A 88 -30.39 -4.59 12.81
C ALA A 88 -31.03 -4.58 11.41
N ARG A 89 -32.30 -4.96 11.29
CA ARG A 89 -33.04 -4.88 10.03
C ARG A 89 -33.21 -3.42 9.60
N ASP A 90 -33.65 -2.55 10.50
CA ASP A 90 -33.88 -1.13 10.18
C ASP A 90 -32.57 -0.44 9.73
N GLU A 91 -31.46 -0.68 10.43
CA GLU A 91 -30.14 -0.15 10.03
C GLU A 91 -29.64 -0.76 8.72
N LEU A 92 -29.89 -2.05 8.48
CA LEU A 92 -29.48 -2.71 7.23
C LEU A 92 -30.27 -2.18 6.03
N GLU A 93 -31.59 -2.00 6.17
CA GLU A 93 -32.44 -1.42 5.11
C GLU A 93 -31.97 -0.02 4.76
N GLU A 94 -31.66 0.80 5.76
CA GLU A 94 -31.11 2.14 5.54
C GLU A 94 -29.76 2.08 4.80
N LEU A 95 -28.86 1.18 5.20
CA LEU A 95 -27.56 1.00 4.55
C LEU A 95 -27.64 0.44 3.12
N LEU A 96 -28.70 -0.30 2.78
CA LEU A 96 -28.91 -0.78 1.41
C LEU A 96 -29.33 0.36 0.48
N ILE A 97 -29.97 1.41 1.01
CA ILE A 97 -30.35 2.61 0.26
C ILE A 97 -29.21 3.64 0.27
N HIS A 98 -28.62 3.86 1.45
CA HIS A 98 -27.65 4.91 1.77
C HIS A 98 -26.35 4.32 2.32
N ALA A 99 -25.63 3.55 1.51
CA ALA A 99 -24.39 2.90 1.92
C ALA A 99 -23.30 3.89 2.38
N GLU A 100 -23.35 5.14 1.92
CA GLU A 100 -22.46 6.23 2.31
C GLU A 100 -22.59 6.62 3.79
N ARG A 101 -23.70 6.27 4.45
CA ARG A 101 -23.90 6.51 5.89
C ARG A 101 -23.01 5.64 6.76
N LEU A 102 -22.46 4.56 6.19
CA LEU A 102 -21.48 3.72 6.88
C LEU A 102 -20.13 4.43 6.93
N ASN A 103 -19.86 5.12 8.03
CA ASN A 103 -18.67 5.96 8.19
C ASN A 103 -17.42 5.14 8.57
N ILE A 104 -16.99 4.27 7.64
CA ILE A 104 -15.79 3.42 7.75
C ILE A 104 -14.80 3.79 6.65
N ARG A 105 -13.67 4.39 7.03
CA ARG A 105 -12.69 4.98 6.11
C ARG A 105 -11.26 4.86 6.61
N THR A 106 -10.30 5.21 5.77
CA THR A 106 -8.91 5.34 6.20
C THR A 106 -8.64 6.70 6.85
N ILE A 107 -7.57 6.80 7.65
CA ILE A 107 -7.09 8.09 8.19
C ILE A 107 -6.89 9.11 7.05
N ASP A 108 -6.23 8.69 5.97
CA ASP A 108 -5.95 9.54 4.81
C ASP A 108 -7.22 10.02 4.12
N SER A 109 -8.23 9.14 3.97
CA SER A 109 -9.53 9.52 3.39
C SER A 109 -10.30 10.52 4.27
N LEU A 110 -10.13 10.45 5.60
CA LEU A 110 -10.69 11.44 6.52
C LEU A 110 -9.98 12.80 6.36
N LEU A 111 -8.64 12.80 6.37
CA LEU A 111 -7.84 14.01 6.22
C LEU A 111 -8.10 14.71 4.89
N PHE A 112 -8.15 13.95 3.80
CA PHE A 112 -8.46 14.50 2.48
C PHE A 112 -9.87 15.08 2.42
N LEU A 113 -10.86 14.42 3.02
CA LEU A 113 -12.22 14.94 3.10
C LEU A 113 -12.27 16.27 3.87
N LEU A 114 -11.58 16.36 5.01
CA LEU A 114 -11.49 17.58 5.80
C LEU A 114 -10.75 18.70 5.04
N ALA A 115 -9.63 18.39 4.38
CA ALA A 115 -8.92 19.33 3.54
C ALA A 115 -9.82 19.89 2.43
N ARG A 116 -10.64 19.03 1.81
CA ARG A 116 -11.59 19.44 0.76
C ARG A 116 -12.74 20.28 1.32
N ALA A 117 -13.21 19.99 2.52
CA ALA A 117 -14.23 20.80 3.21
C ALA A 117 -13.73 22.23 3.50
N PHE A 118 -12.42 22.38 3.73
CA PHE A 118 -11.74 23.66 3.96
C PHE A 118 -10.98 24.20 2.74
N ALA A 119 -11.30 23.72 1.52
CA ALA A 119 -10.52 24.04 0.33
C ALA A 119 -10.39 25.56 0.11
N LEU A 120 -11.51 26.30 0.21
CA LEU A 120 -11.55 27.74 -0.03
C LEU A 120 -10.72 28.50 1.01
N GLU A 121 -10.82 28.13 2.28
CA GLU A 121 -10.07 28.74 3.37
C GLU A 121 -8.57 28.48 3.21
N LEU A 122 -8.21 27.30 2.72
CA LEU A 122 -6.84 26.92 2.41
C LEU A 122 -6.28 27.57 1.12
N GLY A 123 -7.07 28.39 0.42
CA GLY A 123 -6.66 29.00 -0.86
C GLY A 123 -6.59 28.00 -2.02
N LEU A 124 -7.23 26.83 -1.85
CA LEU A 124 -7.27 25.74 -2.81
C LEU A 124 -8.62 25.73 -3.54
N ARG A 125 -8.61 25.20 -4.76
CA ARG A 125 -9.85 24.97 -5.51
C ARG A 125 -10.51 23.67 -5.06
N PRO A 126 -11.83 23.58 -4.86
CA PRO A 126 -12.47 22.36 -4.37
C PRO A 126 -12.31 21.11 -5.26
N ASP A 127 -11.89 21.28 -6.51
CA ASP A 127 -11.63 20.23 -7.51
C ASP A 127 -10.17 19.73 -7.52
N PHE A 128 -9.42 19.88 -6.41
CA PHE A 128 -8.06 19.35 -6.31
C PHE A 128 -8.04 17.82 -6.14
N GLU A 129 -7.03 17.19 -6.74
CA GLU A 129 -6.77 15.75 -6.64
C GLU A 129 -5.64 15.45 -5.64
N PRO A 130 -5.68 14.29 -4.96
CA PRO A 130 -4.61 13.89 -4.06
C PRO A 130 -3.34 13.52 -4.84
N ALA A 131 -2.19 14.03 -4.39
CA ALA A 131 -0.87 13.57 -4.87
C ALA A 131 -0.17 12.76 -3.78
N PHE A 132 0.17 11.51 -4.07
CA PHE A 132 0.82 10.61 -3.09
C PHE A 132 2.33 10.55 -3.23
N ASP A 133 2.87 11.15 -4.28
CA ASP A 133 4.31 11.25 -4.53
C ASP A 133 4.71 12.73 -4.65
N ASP A 134 5.36 13.22 -3.59
CA ASP A 134 5.84 14.59 -3.52
C ASP A 134 6.97 14.84 -4.53
N SER A 135 7.70 13.81 -4.95
CA SER A 135 8.86 13.96 -5.84
C SER A 135 8.47 14.45 -7.22
N VAL A 136 7.30 14.07 -7.72
CA VAL A 136 6.75 14.53 -9.01
C VAL A 136 6.49 16.03 -8.96
N ILE A 137 5.87 16.51 -7.89
CA ILE A 137 5.57 17.95 -7.68
C ILE A 137 6.87 18.73 -7.54
N LEU A 138 7.79 18.24 -6.71
CA LEU A 138 9.07 18.88 -6.47
C LEU A 138 9.93 18.94 -7.74
N SER A 139 9.86 17.92 -8.59
CA SER A 139 10.62 17.89 -9.85
C SER A 139 10.13 18.95 -10.83
N ASP A 140 8.82 19.13 -11.01
CA ASP A 140 8.27 20.18 -11.89
C ASP A 140 8.60 21.58 -11.34
N LEU A 141 8.51 21.77 -10.02
CA LEU A 141 8.94 23.01 -9.37
C LEU A 141 10.43 23.29 -9.57
N TYR A 142 11.28 22.26 -9.50
CA TYR A 142 12.69 22.40 -9.83
C TYR A 142 12.90 22.82 -11.29
N ASP A 143 12.20 22.21 -12.25
CA ASP A 143 12.36 22.54 -13.67
C ASP A 143 11.94 23.99 -13.96
N ARG A 144 10.88 24.49 -13.29
CA ARG A 144 10.49 25.91 -13.35
C ARG A 144 11.53 26.83 -12.72
N LEU A 145 12.06 26.45 -11.56
CA LEU A 145 13.13 27.20 -10.90
C LEU A 145 14.38 27.27 -11.78
N ALA A 146 14.76 26.14 -12.37
CA ALA A 146 15.89 26.05 -13.29
C ALA A 146 15.66 26.88 -14.57
N ALA A 147 14.44 26.92 -15.11
CA ALA A 147 14.12 27.76 -16.25
C ALA A 147 14.25 29.27 -15.96
N SER A 148 14.02 29.68 -14.70
CA SER A 148 14.17 31.08 -14.25
C SER A 148 15.61 31.52 -13.95
N LEU A 149 16.57 30.59 -13.93
CA LEU A 149 17.98 30.87 -13.62
C LEU A 149 18.60 32.02 -14.42
N PRO A 150 18.39 32.14 -15.75
CA PRO A 150 19.00 33.22 -16.54
C PRO A 150 18.52 34.63 -16.15
N GLU A 151 17.36 34.73 -15.51
CA GLU A 151 16.68 35.99 -15.21
C GLU A 151 16.88 36.46 -13.75
N ASP A 152 17.30 35.55 -12.84
CA ASP A 152 17.49 35.83 -11.41
C ASP A 152 18.96 35.64 -10.98
N PRO A 153 19.74 36.74 -10.83
CA PRO A 153 21.13 36.69 -10.38
C PRO A 153 21.31 36.11 -8.97
N ALA A 154 20.34 36.31 -8.08
CA ALA A 154 20.40 35.79 -6.72
C ALA A 154 20.21 34.27 -6.72
N LEU A 155 19.27 33.77 -7.51
CA LEU A 155 19.07 32.34 -7.71
C LEU A 155 20.29 31.68 -8.37
N SER A 156 20.88 32.33 -9.39
CA SER A 156 22.11 31.86 -10.03
C SER A 156 23.27 31.73 -9.03
N ARG A 157 23.41 32.68 -8.09
CA ARG A 157 24.39 32.59 -7.01
C ARG A 157 24.12 31.40 -6.08
N LEU A 158 22.88 31.19 -5.65
CA LEU A 158 22.52 30.07 -4.77
C LEU A 158 22.77 28.70 -5.44
N PHE A 159 22.43 28.56 -6.72
CA PHE A 159 22.77 27.36 -7.50
C PHE A 159 24.28 27.15 -7.59
N GLY A 160 25.06 28.20 -7.80
CA GLY A 160 26.53 28.14 -7.79
C GLY A 160 27.09 27.70 -6.43
N GLU A 161 26.56 28.22 -5.33
CA GLU A 161 26.95 27.83 -3.96
C GLU A 161 26.62 26.35 -3.68
N ALA A 162 25.43 25.89 -4.07
CA ALA A 162 25.02 24.49 -3.93
C ALA A 162 25.85 23.55 -4.82
N GLN A 163 26.17 23.98 -6.05
CA GLN A 163 27.04 23.23 -6.95
C GLN A 163 28.46 23.12 -6.39
N ALA A 164 29.02 24.21 -5.86
CA ALA A 164 30.33 24.21 -5.22
C ALA A 164 30.36 23.27 -4.02
N ALA A 165 29.31 23.29 -3.17
CA ALA A 165 29.18 22.38 -2.04
C ALA A 165 29.12 20.90 -2.45
N LEU A 166 28.44 20.58 -3.56
CA LEU A 166 28.34 19.22 -4.08
C LEU A 166 29.66 18.69 -4.68
N LEU A 167 30.42 19.58 -5.33
CA LEU A 167 31.66 19.22 -6.03
C LEU A 167 32.88 19.10 -5.10
N GLN A 168 32.77 19.52 -3.84
CA GLN A 168 33.82 19.31 -2.85
C GLN A 168 34.06 17.80 -2.63
N GLY A 169 35.19 17.30 -3.16
CA GLY A 169 35.67 15.93 -2.91
C GLY A 169 35.16 14.85 -3.87
N VAL A 170 34.48 15.20 -4.97
CA VAL A 170 33.96 14.22 -5.95
C VAL A 170 34.77 14.25 -7.25
N THR A 171 35.33 13.11 -7.66
CA THR A 171 35.89 12.87 -8.99
C THR A 171 34.88 12.10 -9.85
N GLY A 172 34.28 12.73 -10.87
CA GLY A 172 33.29 12.07 -11.74
C GLY A 172 32.49 13.03 -12.64
N PHE A 173 31.73 12.49 -13.62
CA PHE A 173 31.21 13.24 -14.78
C PHE A 173 29.67 13.42 -14.84
N LEU A 174 28.91 13.20 -13.76
CA LEU A 174 27.44 13.47 -13.76
C LEU A 174 26.99 14.22 -12.50
N PRO A 175 27.38 15.50 -12.32
CA PRO A 175 26.97 16.29 -11.16
C PRO A 175 25.48 16.69 -11.17
N MET A 176 24.84 16.75 -12.35
CA MET A 176 23.46 17.24 -12.47
C MET A 176 22.43 16.31 -11.83
N ASP A 177 22.52 15.00 -12.06
CA ASP A 177 21.58 14.04 -11.47
C ASP A 177 21.71 14.01 -9.95
N ARG A 178 22.96 13.98 -9.45
CA ARG A 178 23.24 14.06 -8.01
C ARG A 178 22.75 15.36 -7.38
N PHE A 179 22.89 16.49 -8.09
CA PHE A 179 22.38 17.78 -7.64
C PHE A 179 20.87 17.73 -7.48
N ARG A 180 20.15 17.25 -8.51
CA ARG A 180 18.70 17.12 -8.49
C ARG A 180 18.27 16.18 -7.37
N GLU A 181 18.82 14.97 -7.28
CA GLU A 181 18.53 13.99 -6.22
C GLU A 181 18.71 14.60 -4.82
N ARG A 182 19.82 15.31 -4.61
CA ARG A 182 20.11 15.97 -3.32
C ARG A 182 19.12 17.07 -3.00
N LEU A 183 18.82 17.94 -3.96
CA LEU A 183 17.85 19.03 -3.78
C LEU A 183 16.44 18.49 -3.53
N MET A 184 16.01 17.46 -4.25
CA MET A 184 14.71 16.81 -4.04
C MET A 184 14.62 16.17 -2.65
N ALA A 185 15.68 15.50 -2.19
CA ALA A 185 15.73 14.94 -0.84
C ALA A 185 15.63 16.02 0.25
N VAL A 186 16.32 17.15 0.06
CA VAL A 186 16.28 18.30 0.99
C VAL A 186 14.90 18.97 0.97
N ALA A 187 14.36 19.26 -0.21
CA ALA A 187 13.06 19.89 -0.37
C ALA A 187 11.94 19.00 0.20
N GLY A 188 11.95 17.70 -0.10
CA GLY A 188 10.98 16.76 0.46
C GLY A 188 11.01 16.72 2.00
N ARG A 189 12.21 16.76 2.60
CA ARG A 189 12.32 16.80 4.07
C ARG A 189 11.80 18.11 4.66
N LEU A 190 12.13 19.26 4.07
CA LEU A 190 11.71 20.58 4.54
C LEU A 190 10.23 20.89 4.27
N LEU A 191 9.61 20.24 3.28
CA LEU A 191 8.17 20.30 3.09
C LEU A 191 7.41 19.69 4.28
N VAL A 192 7.89 18.56 4.79
CA VAL A 192 7.27 17.87 5.94
C VAL A 192 7.59 18.60 7.25
N GLU A 193 8.86 18.97 7.43
CA GLU A 193 9.36 19.54 8.68
C GLU A 193 10.23 20.77 8.36
N PRO A 194 9.61 21.96 8.21
CA PRO A 194 10.34 23.18 7.89
C PRO A 194 11.19 23.62 9.09
N LEU A 195 12.37 24.17 8.81
CA LEU A 195 13.20 24.81 9.82
C LEU A 195 12.57 26.15 10.21
N GLY A 196 12.39 26.38 11.51
CA GLY A 196 11.90 27.66 12.02
C GLY A 196 13.01 28.70 12.04
N HIS A 197 14.17 28.35 12.61
CA HIS A 197 15.34 29.22 12.72
C HIS A 197 16.58 28.50 12.18
N ALA A 198 16.68 28.44 10.85
CA ALA A 198 17.81 27.82 10.18
C ALA A 198 19.13 28.52 10.54
N ALA A 199 20.14 27.75 10.93
CA ALA A 199 21.49 28.26 11.13
C ALA A 199 22.03 28.80 9.80
N ASP A 200 22.55 30.02 9.80
CA ASP A 200 23.19 30.59 8.62
C ASP A 200 24.58 29.96 8.39
N ALA A 201 25.11 30.14 7.17
CA ALA A 201 26.38 29.55 6.78
C ALA A 201 27.57 30.07 7.61
N ASP A 202 27.51 31.31 8.08
CA ASP A 202 28.56 31.93 8.89
C ASP A 202 28.56 31.38 10.32
N ALA A 203 27.38 31.18 10.93
CA ALA A 203 27.22 30.56 12.23
C ALA A 203 27.79 29.14 12.25
N LEU A 204 27.51 28.36 11.20
CA LEU A 204 28.07 27.01 11.05
C LEU A 204 29.59 27.03 10.86
N ARG A 205 30.11 27.96 10.04
CA ARG A 205 31.55 28.14 9.82
C ARG A 205 32.28 28.54 11.10
N LEU A 206 31.77 29.54 11.82
CA LEU A 206 32.29 29.96 13.12
C LEU A 206 32.20 28.83 14.15
N GLY A 207 31.11 28.05 14.10
CA GLY A 207 30.94 26.84 14.90
C GLY A 207 32.08 25.85 14.65
N LEU A 208 32.39 25.56 13.40
CA LEU A 208 33.48 24.68 12.97
C LEU A 208 34.85 25.19 13.45
N GLU A 209 35.15 26.47 13.17
CA GLU A 209 36.39 27.16 13.56
C GLU A 209 36.60 27.10 15.08
N ARG A 210 35.53 27.26 15.87
CA ARG A 210 35.60 27.17 17.34
C ARG A 210 36.02 25.79 17.83
N ARG A 211 35.51 24.70 17.24
CA ARG A 211 35.89 23.33 17.65
C ARG A 211 37.34 23.03 17.27
N LEU A 212 37.75 23.36 16.04
CA LEU A 212 39.12 23.17 15.58
C LEU A 212 40.13 24.02 16.38
N GLY A 213 39.79 25.28 16.66
CA GLY A 213 40.60 26.15 17.53
C GLY A 213 40.73 25.59 18.95
N GLY A 214 39.68 25.00 19.50
CA GLY A 214 39.74 24.28 20.79
C GLY A 214 40.74 23.13 20.79
N LEU A 215 40.72 22.29 19.74
CA LEU A 215 41.68 21.19 19.56
C LEU A 215 43.11 21.72 19.38
N SER A 216 43.28 22.77 18.59
CA SER A 216 44.58 23.39 18.35
C SER A 216 45.19 23.94 19.64
N ASN A 217 44.40 24.68 20.42
CA ASN A 217 44.80 25.22 21.71
C ASN A 217 45.16 24.12 22.72
N ALA A 218 44.36 23.06 22.82
CA ALA A 218 44.65 21.94 23.72
C ALA A 218 45.94 21.21 23.34
N ALA A 219 46.17 20.97 22.04
CA ALA A 219 47.40 20.36 21.55
C ALA A 219 48.64 21.25 21.76
N GLY A 220 48.50 22.56 21.55
CA GLY A 220 49.54 23.55 21.82
C GLY A 220 49.92 23.60 23.30
N ALA A 221 48.93 23.70 24.19
CA ALA A 221 49.14 23.68 25.63
C ALA A 221 49.85 22.41 26.09
N MET A 222 49.48 21.26 25.53
CA MET A 222 50.11 19.98 25.82
C MET A 222 51.59 19.94 25.38
N LEU A 223 51.90 20.43 24.18
CA LEU A 223 53.28 20.50 23.69
C LEU A 223 54.15 21.39 24.59
N THR A 224 53.67 22.59 24.92
CA THR A 224 54.39 23.52 25.80
C THR A 224 54.61 22.94 27.20
N ALA A 225 53.62 22.26 27.76
CA ALA A 225 53.73 21.66 29.09
C ALA A 225 54.69 20.46 29.12
N LEU A 226 54.71 19.63 28.06
CA LEU A 226 55.66 18.52 27.94
C LEU A 226 57.12 19.02 27.85
N ASP A 227 57.35 20.07 27.08
CA ASP A 227 58.68 20.69 26.95
C ASP A 227 59.13 21.32 28.27
N ALA A 228 58.24 22.04 28.97
CA ALA A 228 58.52 22.64 30.28
C ALA A 228 58.82 21.58 31.37
N ALA A 229 58.15 20.44 31.34
CA ALA A 229 58.39 19.32 32.26
C ALA A 229 59.61 18.45 31.88
N GLY A 230 60.22 18.69 30.72
CA GLY A 230 61.29 17.85 30.15
C GLY A 230 60.87 16.40 29.96
N ALA A 231 59.57 16.14 29.75
CA ALA A 231 59.01 14.79 29.64
C ALA A 231 59.15 14.28 28.20
N LYS A 232 59.99 13.26 27.99
CA LYS A 232 60.21 12.70 26.64
C LYS A 232 59.05 11.79 26.24
N ALA A 233 58.30 12.22 25.22
CA ALA A 233 57.18 11.47 24.67
C ALA A 233 57.53 10.65 23.42
N HIS A 234 56.66 9.71 23.05
CA HIS A 234 56.80 8.97 21.79
C HIS A 234 56.78 9.92 20.58
N ALA A 235 57.64 9.69 19.59
CA ALA A 235 57.71 10.52 18.38
C ALA A 235 56.38 10.60 17.62
N ASN A 236 55.63 9.49 17.57
CA ASN A 236 54.31 9.43 16.95
C ASN A 236 53.25 10.24 17.71
N PHE A 237 53.39 10.35 19.04
CA PHE A 237 52.51 11.20 19.85
C PHE A 237 52.82 12.69 19.62
N LEU A 238 54.09 13.08 19.59
CA LEU A 238 54.49 14.45 19.26
C LEU A 238 54.06 14.85 17.83
N ALA A 239 54.18 13.93 16.87
CA ALA A 239 53.68 14.14 15.51
C ALA A 239 52.15 14.30 15.47
N PHE A 240 51.42 13.52 16.28
CA PHE A 240 49.98 13.66 16.44
C PHE A 240 49.61 15.03 17.03
N LEU A 241 50.26 15.46 18.12
CA LEU A 241 50.02 16.78 18.73
C LEU A 241 50.27 17.93 17.75
N ARG A 242 51.36 17.89 16.98
CA ARG A 242 51.64 18.90 15.95
C ARG A 242 50.56 18.92 14.88
N LYS A 243 50.12 17.75 14.41
CA LYS A 243 49.01 17.65 13.46
C LYS A 243 47.70 18.22 14.03
N CYS A 244 47.42 18.03 15.32
CA CYS A 244 46.24 18.59 15.98
C CYS A 244 46.32 20.10 16.17
N ARG A 245 47.51 20.63 16.49
CA ARG A 245 47.77 22.08 16.55
C ARG A 245 47.58 22.75 15.19
N ASP A 246 48.03 22.08 14.13
CA ASP A 246 47.99 22.63 12.77
C ASP A 246 46.70 22.22 12.02
N ALA A 247 45.64 21.83 12.74
CA ALA A 247 44.40 21.25 12.18
C ALA A 247 43.36 22.29 11.70
N ASP A 248 43.72 23.57 11.62
CA ASP A 248 42.79 24.69 11.38
C ASP A 248 41.97 24.57 10.07
N GLN A 249 42.44 23.76 9.11
CA GLN A 249 41.75 23.46 7.85
C GLN A 249 41.54 21.94 7.61
N ALA A 250 41.76 21.10 8.61
CA ALA A 250 41.70 19.65 8.43
C ALA A 250 40.26 19.15 8.26
N ASP A 251 40.02 18.32 7.24
CA ASP A 251 38.71 17.71 6.97
C ASP A 251 38.21 16.78 8.09
N ALA A 252 39.15 16.21 8.84
CA ALA A 252 38.88 15.38 10.00
C ALA A 252 39.97 15.62 11.05
N PRO A 253 39.67 15.41 12.36
CA PRO A 253 40.71 15.47 13.36
C PRO A 253 41.76 14.39 13.06
N PRO A 254 43.06 14.69 13.22
CA PRO A 254 44.13 13.71 12.98
C PRO A 254 43.87 12.41 13.75
N ARG A 255 43.96 11.25 13.08
CA ARG A 255 43.73 9.96 13.73
C ARG A 255 45.03 9.42 14.33
N SER A 256 44.95 8.91 15.55
CA SER A 256 46.09 8.33 16.26
C SER A 256 45.60 7.43 17.39
N ALA A 257 46.23 6.26 17.57
CA ALA A 257 45.95 5.38 18.72
C ALA A 257 46.27 6.05 20.08
N PHE A 258 47.03 7.14 20.07
CA PHE A 258 47.31 7.94 21.27
C PHE A 258 46.14 8.84 21.70
N ALA A 259 45.10 9.01 20.88
CA ALA A 259 43.86 9.67 21.30
C ALA A 259 43.01 8.77 22.22
N ASP A 260 43.18 7.44 22.09
CA ASP A 260 42.38 6.43 22.80
C ASP A 260 43.07 5.85 24.04
N LYS A 261 44.31 6.28 24.36
CA LYS A 261 45.02 5.80 25.56
C LYS A 261 44.36 6.35 26.83
N ALA A 262 44.35 5.53 27.88
CA ALA A 262 43.65 5.86 29.12
C ALA A 262 44.38 6.92 29.96
N CYS A 263 45.72 6.97 29.89
CA CYS A 263 46.56 7.90 30.63
C CYS A 263 47.73 8.40 29.78
N LEU A 264 48.28 9.57 30.14
CA LEU A 264 49.43 10.16 29.48
C LEU A 264 50.69 9.32 29.63
N ALA A 265 50.84 8.59 30.73
CA ALA A 265 52.02 7.74 30.97
C ALA A 265 52.26 6.72 29.83
N ASP A 266 51.20 6.26 29.15
CA ASP A 266 51.30 5.37 28.00
C ASP A 266 51.77 6.05 26.70
N CYS A 267 51.72 7.38 26.66
CA CYS A 267 52.20 8.21 25.57
C CYS A 267 53.68 8.62 25.76
N LEU A 268 54.22 8.43 26.97
CA LEU A 268 55.59 8.77 27.35
C LEU A 268 56.58 7.60 27.19
N LEU A 269 57.86 7.92 27.01
CA LEU A 269 58.92 6.92 26.98
C LEU A 269 59.11 6.27 28.36
N LYS A 270 59.61 5.03 28.41
CA LYS A 270 59.74 4.20 29.62
C LYS A 270 60.41 4.92 30.80
N GLY A 271 61.39 5.81 30.56
CA GLY A 271 62.10 6.56 31.60
C GLY A 271 61.46 7.91 32.00
N CYS A 272 60.30 8.26 31.46
CA CYS A 272 59.61 9.53 31.74
C CYS A 272 58.16 9.34 32.21
N ARG A 273 57.71 8.09 32.43
CA ARG A 273 56.33 7.79 32.84
C ARG A 273 55.94 8.43 34.17
N ASP A 274 56.87 8.47 35.13
CA ASP A 274 56.66 9.07 36.45
C ASP A 274 56.51 10.61 36.42
N ARG A 275 56.78 11.24 35.25
CA ARG A 275 56.58 12.68 35.05
C ARG A 275 55.17 13.04 34.59
N ALA A 276 54.28 12.07 34.38
CA ALA A 276 52.86 12.30 34.12
C ALA A 276 52.14 12.76 35.41
N GLY A 277 52.47 13.97 35.87
CA GLY A 277 51.82 14.58 37.04
C GLY A 277 50.37 14.95 36.78
N PRO A 278 49.59 15.28 37.82
CA PRO A 278 48.17 15.59 37.72
C PRO A 278 47.84 16.70 36.72
N ASP A 279 48.71 17.71 36.59
CA ASP A 279 48.50 18.83 35.67
C ASP A 279 48.66 18.42 34.20
N LEU A 280 49.63 17.56 33.90
CA LEU A 280 49.85 17.04 32.54
C LEU A 280 48.76 16.04 32.14
N GLU A 281 48.28 15.23 33.09
CA GLU A 281 47.13 14.35 32.86
C GLU A 281 45.85 15.17 32.58
N ARG A 282 45.59 16.26 33.32
CA ARG A 282 44.46 17.15 33.02
C ARG A 282 44.53 17.76 31.62
N LEU A 283 45.72 18.16 31.17
CA LEU A 283 45.91 18.67 29.80
C LEU A 283 45.71 17.58 28.74
N TYR A 284 46.16 16.36 29.04
CA TYR A 284 45.94 15.21 28.16
C TYR A 284 44.45 14.84 28.07
N ASP A 285 43.72 14.87 29.19
CA ASP A 285 42.27 14.67 29.21
C ASP A 285 41.53 15.76 28.44
N SER A 286 41.92 17.03 28.59
CA SER A 286 41.36 18.15 27.81
C SER A 286 41.60 17.98 26.30
N LEU A 287 42.80 17.51 25.91
CA LEU A 287 43.10 17.18 24.52
C LEU A 287 42.22 16.03 24.00
N ARG A 288 42.07 14.95 24.78
CA ARG A 288 41.22 13.81 24.43
C ARG A 288 39.77 14.22 24.28
N GLU A 289 39.27 15.08 25.18
CA GLU A 289 37.93 15.63 25.11
C GLU A 289 37.74 16.49 23.86
N ALA A 290 38.64 17.44 23.59
CA ALA A 290 38.59 18.28 22.39
C ALA A 290 38.66 17.44 21.10
N HIS A 291 39.54 16.43 21.06
CA HIS A 291 39.66 15.52 19.92
C HIS A 291 38.38 14.70 19.71
N ALA A 292 37.79 14.18 20.79
CA ALA A 292 36.54 13.42 20.73
C ALA A 292 35.35 14.29 20.31
N VAL A 293 35.26 15.53 20.80
CA VAL A 293 34.25 16.52 20.37
C VAL A 293 34.40 16.79 18.88
N CYS A 294 35.62 17.08 18.40
CA CYS A 294 35.87 17.27 16.96
C CYS A 294 35.50 16.02 16.13
N GLY A 295 35.84 14.82 16.62
CA GLY A 295 35.53 13.57 15.92
C GLY A 295 34.02 13.32 15.79
N ARG A 296 33.23 13.77 16.77
CA ARG A 296 31.77 13.64 16.77
C ARG A 296 31.09 14.76 15.97
N GLU A 297 31.41 16.03 16.23
CA GLU A 297 30.64 17.18 15.76
C GLU A 297 31.05 17.69 14.37
N LEU A 298 32.34 17.61 14.00
CA LEU A 298 32.80 18.15 12.70
C LEU A 298 32.11 17.49 11.49
N PRO A 299 31.86 16.16 11.46
CA PRO A 299 31.12 15.54 10.37
C PRO A 299 29.70 16.10 10.22
N VAL A 300 29.02 16.37 11.33
CA VAL A 300 27.66 16.96 11.32
C VAL A 300 27.70 18.39 10.81
N LEU A 301 28.59 19.23 11.37
CA LEU A 301 28.70 20.63 10.99
C LEU A 301 29.06 20.79 9.50
N ARG A 302 30.03 20.01 9.01
CA ARG A 302 30.40 20.02 7.59
C ARG A 302 29.26 19.54 6.68
N ALA A 303 28.56 18.49 7.08
CA ALA A 303 27.41 18.00 6.31
C ALA A 303 26.27 19.02 6.29
N ALA A 304 25.99 19.69 7.41
CA ALA A 304 25.02 20.77 7.51
C ALA A 304 25.42 21.98 6.65
N MET A 305 26.69 22.38 6.67
CA MET A 305 27.22 23.44 5.80
C MET A 305 27.06 23.09 4.32
N GLY A 306 27.37 21.85 3.93
CA GLY A 306 27.19 21.39 2.54
C GLY A 306 25.72 21.30 2.11
N LEU A 307 24.79 21.21 3.06
CA LEU A 307 23.34 21.16 2.84
C LEU A 307 22.67 22.54 2.90
N ALA A 308 23.27 23.53 3.56
CA ALA A 308 22.66 24.85 3.76
C ALA A 308 22.26 25.54 2.44
N PRO A 309 23.09 25.55 1.36
CA PRO A 309 22.66 26.11 0.07
C PRO A 309 21.46 25.36 -0.54
N PHE A 310 21.41 24.04 -0.39
CA PHE A 310 20.26 23.25 -0.85
C PHE A 310 19.00 23.56 -0.02
N GLY A 311 19.15 23.83 1.28
CA GLY A 311 18.07 24.29 2.14
C GLY A 311 17.50 25.64 1.70
N ALA A 312 18.36 26.58 1.31
CA ALA A 312 17.95 27.87 0.75
C ALA A 312 17.20 27.71 -0.58
N LEU A 313 17.69 26.86 -1.49
CA LEU A 313 17.01 26.53 -2.74
C LEU A 313 15.65 25.85 -2.50
N ALA A 314 15.58 24.91 -1.56
CA ALA A 314 14.33 24.29 -1.15
C ALA A 314 13.34 25.31 -0.54
N GLY A 315 13.85 26.29 0.22
CA GLY A 315 13.04 27.42 0.70
C GLY A 315 12.43 28.23 -0.44
N ARG A 316 13.18 28.44 -1.54
CA ARG A 316 12.66 29.09 -2.75
C ARG A 316 11.59 28.25 -3.45
N ILE A 317 11.80 26.94 -3.57
CA ILE A 317 10.76 25.99 -4.05
C ILE A 317 9.50 26.08 -3.18
N GLY A 318 9.67 26.18 -1.86
CA GLY A 318 8.57 26.30 -0.90
C GLY A 318 7.74 27.58 -1.06
N GLN A 319 8.31 28.68 -1.56
CA GLN A 319 7.60 29.93 -1.81
C GLN A 319 6.63 29.82 -3.00
N ASP A 320 7.03 29.10 -4.05
CA ASP A 320 6.21 28.89 -5.25
C ASP A 320 5.19 27.75 -5.07
N PHE A 321 5.38 26.94 -4.03
CA PHE A 321 4.58 25.76 -3.75
C PHE A 321 3.07 26.05 -3.67
N PRO A 322 2.55 27.05 -2.91
CA PRO A 322 1.12 27.30 -2.84
C PRO A 322 0.50 27.68 -4.20
N ALA A 323 1.17 28.53 -4.98
CA ALA A 323 0.71 28.93 -6.31
C ALA A 323 0.65 27.72 -7.26
N TYR A 324 1.63 26.83 -7.16
CA TYR A 324 1.67 25.59 -7.90
C TYR A 324 0.49 24.67 -7.60
N LEU A 325 0.18 24.43 -6.32
CA LEU A 325 -0.93 23.57 -5.91
C LEU A 325 -2.26 24.09 -6.49
N THR A 326 -2.47 25.41 -6.48
CA THR A 326 -3.68 26.03 -7.03
C THR A 326 -3.74 25.92 -8.56
N GLN A 327 -2.62 26.07 -9.27
CA GLN A 327 -2.56 25.97 -10.73
C GLN A 327 -2.78 24.53 -11.21
N MET A 328 -2.09 23.58 -10.58
CA MET A 328 -2.08 22.17 -10.99
C MET A 328 -3.25 21.37 -10.42
N ARG A 329 -4.01 21.94 -9.47
CA ARG A 329 -5.14 21.30 -8.79
C ARG A 329 -4.74 19.98 -8.13
N VAL A 330 -3.59 19.98 -7.47
CA VAL A 330 -3.08 18.82 -6.73
C VAL A 330 -2.77 19.22 -5.30
N LEU A 331 -2.96 18.29 -4.36
CA LEU A 331 -2.59 18.48 -2.96
C LEU A 331 -1.75 17.28 -2.46
N PRO A 332 -0.46 17.47 -2.15
CA PRO A 332 0.40 16.40 -1.66
C PRO A 332 -0.04 15.85 -0.31
N HIS A 333 -0.03 14.52 -0.21
CA HIS A 333 -0.47 13.74 0.95
C HIS A 333 0.25 14.15 2.23
N SER A 334 1.55 14.44 2.13
CA SER A 334 2.38 14.86 3.27
C SER A 334 1.90 16.15 3.94
N GLN A 335 1.15 17.01 3.24
CA GLN A 335 0.67 18.29 3.75
C GLN A 335 -0.70 18.21 4.43
N TRP A 336 -1.50 17.17 4.16
CA TRP A 336 -2.90 17.13 4.62
C TRP A 336 -3.02 17.24 6.14
N PRO A 337 -2.27 16.47 6.97
CA PRO A 337 -2.41 16.57 8.42
C PRO A 337 -2.14 17.98 8.93
N ARG A 338 -1.08 18.64 8.44
CA ARG A 338 -0.67 19.98 8.87
C ARG A 338 -1.70 21.04 8.51
N LEU A 339 -2.19 21.03 7.26
CA LEU A 339 -3.18 21.98 6.78
C LEU A 339 -4.52 21.83 7.51
N VAL A 340 -4.95 20.59 7.72
CA VAL A 340 -6.19 20.28 8.43
C VAL A 340 -6.07 20.62 9.91
N ALA A 341 -4.97 20.25 10.59
CA ALA A 341 -4.74 20.60 11.99
C ALA A 341 -4.75 22.12 12.21
N GLY A 342 -4.09 22.87 11.32
CA GLY A 342 -4.08 24.34 11.38
C GLY A 342 -5.48 24.96 11.27
N ARG A 343 -6.39 24.35 10.50
CA ARG A 343 -7.79 24.80 10.39
C ARG A 343 -8.65 24.38 11.58
N LEU A 344 -8.49 23.15 12.04
CA LEU A 344 -9.28 22.62 13.14
C LEU A 344 -8.91 23.24 14.49
N SER A 345 -7.68 23.73 14.65
CA SER A 345 -7.19 24.33 15.91
C SER A 345 -7.73 25.74 16.17
N GLY A 346 -8.46 26.37 15.23
CA GLY A 346 -9.10 27.66 15.45
C GLY A 346 -10.39 27.56 16.27
N ASP A 347 -10.86 28.69 16.81
CA ASP A 347 -11.99 28.77 17.76
C ASP A 347 -13.27 28.04 17.33
N PHE A 348 -13.54 27.94 16.03
CA PHE A 348 -14.70 27.25 15.46
C PHE A 348 -14.32 26.12 14.49
N GLY A 349 -13.06 25.70 14.47
CA GLY A 349 -12.53 24.78 13.46
C GLY A 349 -13.25 23.43 13.41
N VAL A 350 -13.34 22.74 14.55
CA VAL A 350 -14.03 21.44 14.65
C VAL A 350 -15.56 21.56 14.44
N PRO A 351 -16.28 22.52 15.08
CA PRO A 351 -17.68 22.74 14.78
C PRO A 351 -17.99 23.07 13.31
N ASP A 352 -17.20 23.93 12.66
CA ASP A 352 -17.36 24.27 11.24
C ASP A 352 -17.13 23.04 10.35
N ALA A 353 -16.10 22.23 10.63
CA ALA A 353 -15.87 20.97 9.92
C ALA A 353 -17.13 20.09 9.93
N TRP A 354 -17.77 19.93 11.08
CA TRP A 354 -18.97 19.10 11.22
C TRP A 354 -20.20 19.72 10.56
N CYS A 355 -20.34 21.04 10.62
CA CYS A 355 -21.40 21.75 9.90
C CYS A 355 -21.31 21.48 8.40
N ARG A 356 -20.10 21.51 7.82
CA ARG A 356 -19.86 21.24 6.39
C ARG A 356 -20.04 19.78 6.02
N LEU A 357 -19.66 18.88 6.92
CA LEU A 357 -19.80 17.43 6.71
C LEU A 357 -21.22 16.91 6.97
N GLY A 358 -22.10 17.73 7.57
CA GLY A 358 -23.50 17.41 7.82
C GLY A 358 -23.74 16.44 8.98
N ALA A 359 -22.70 16.06 9.73
CA ALA A 359 -22.80 15.20 10.91
C ALA A 359 -21.63 15.45 11.89
N GLY A 360 -21.93 15.44 13.18
CA GLY A 360 -20.93 15.38 14.25
C GLY A 360 -20.54 13.93 14.56
N LEU A 361 -19.47 13.72 15.34
CA LEU A 361 -19.04 12.39 15.76
C LEU A 361 -19.47 12.10 17.21
N ALA A 362 -20.26 11.05 17.39
CA ALA A 362 -20.62 10.52 18.71
C ALA A 362 -19.64 9.44 19.17
N HIS A 363 -19.06 8.67 18.24
CA HIS A 363 -18.12 7.62 18.55
C HIS A 363 -16.99 7.55 17.51
N ILE A 364 -15.76 7.38 17.99
CA ILE A 364 -14.59 7.21 17.14
C ILE A 364 -13.91 5.89 17.52
N LEU A 365 -13.70 5.02 16.53
CA LEU A 365 -12.95 3.78 16.66
C LEU A 365 -11.73 3.85 15.75
N ILE A 366 -10.54 3.62 16.29
CA ILE A 366 -9.28 3.69 15.53
C ILE A 366 -8.59 2.33 15.59
N ASP A 367 -8.45 1.69 14.44
CA ASP A 367 -7.70 0.43 14.26
C ASP A 367 -6.23 0.69 13.90
N GLU A 368 -5.38 -0.28 14.23
CA GLU A 368 -3.91 -0.20 14.05
C GLU A 368 -3.31 1.08 14.64
N PHE A 369 -3.80 1.49 15.81
CA PHE A 369 -3.45 2.80 16.38
C PHE A 369 -1.94 3.00 16.56
N GLN A 370 -1.18 1.92 16.76
CA GLN A 370 0.28 1.96 16.88
C GLN A 370 1.02 2.42 15.61
N ASP A 371 0.35 2.42 14.44
CA ASP A 371 0.92 2.88 13.17
C ASP A 371 0.55 4.34 12.85
N THR A 372 -0.22 5.01 13.73
CA THR A 372 -0.62 6.41 13.56
C THR A 372 0.58 7.34 13.73
N SER A 373 0.73 8.34 12.87
CA SER A 373 1.74 9.39 13.06
C SER A 373 1.30 10.45 14.05
N ARG A 374 2.24 11.21 14.63
CA ARG A 374 1.91 12.34 15.50
C ARG A 374 1.05 13.39 14.79
N THR A 375 1.40 13.73 13.55
CA THR A 375 0.65 14.70 12.75
C THR A 375 -0.77 14.25 12.42
N GLN A 376 -0.99 12.95 12.19
CA GLN A 376 -2.33 12.37 12.05
C GLN A 376 -3.09 12.42 13.39
N TRP A 377 -2.42 12.09 14.49
CA TRP A 377 -3.01 12.14 15.82
C TRP A 377 -3.39 13.55 16.23
N ASP A 378 -2.61 14.58 15.90
CA ASP A 378 -2.94 15.98 16.21
C ASP A 378 -4.31 16.37 15.65
N VAL A 379 -4.66 15.90 14.45
CA VAL A 379 -5.99 16.06 13.86
C VAL A 379 -7.03 15.21 14.60
N LEU A 380 -6.79 13.89 14.74
CA LEU A 380 -7.75 12.96 15.34
C LEU A 380 -8.05 13.31 16.82
N ARG A 381 -7.07 13.85 17.54
CA ARG A 381 -7.17 14.34 18.92
C ARG A 381 -8.19 15.45 19.03
N LEU A 382 -8.16 16.45 18.14
CA LEU A 382 -9.14 17.55 18.13
C LEU A 382 -10.57 17.02 17.94
N LEU A 383 -10.75 16.03 17.06
CA LEU A 383 -12.05 15.38 16.84
C LEU A 383 -12.46 14.53 18.06
N ALA A 384 -11.50 13.88 18.71
CA ALA A 384 -11.73 13.05 19.88
C ALA A 384 -12.12 13.88 21.12
N VAL A 385 -11.50 15.04 21.34
CA VAL A 385 -11.86 15.98 22.43
C VAL A 385 -13.33 16.36 22.32
N GLU A 386 -13.77 16.82 21.13
CA GLU A 386 -15.16 17.19 20.88
C GLU A 386 -16.12 16.02 21.08
N CYS A 387 -15.75 14.84 20.55
CA CYS A 387 -16.54 13.61 20.68
C CYS A 387 -16.74 13.22 22.15
N LEU A 388 -15.67 13.26 22.96
CA LEU A 388 -15.72 12.91 24.38
C LEU A 388 -16.49 13.96 25.20
N ALA A 389 -16.32 15.25 24.90
CA ALA A 389 -17.02 16.34 25.58
C ALA A 389 -18.55 16.24 25.42
N ARG A 390 -19.04 15.69 24.30
CA ARG A 390 -20.47 15.42 24.04
C ARG A 390 -20.99 14.11 24.66
N GLY A 391 -20.23 13.47 25.55
CA GLY A 391 -20.59 12.21 26.19
C GLY A 391 -20.39 10.97 25.30
N GLY A 392 -19.60 11.10 24.23
CA GLY A 392 -19.28 10.03 23.29
C GLY A 392 -18.24 9.02 23.78
N SER A 393 -17.66 8.27 22.83
CA SER A 393 -16.55 7.37 23.14
C SER A 393 -15.44 7.33 22.10
N LEU A 394 -14.20 7.26 22.58
CA LEU A 394 -13.01 6.97 21.79
C LEU A 394 -12.57 5.53 22.07
N TYR A 395 -12.40 4.72 21.03
CA TYR A 395 -11.95 3.33 21.10
C TYR A 395 -10.66 3.16 20.30
N LEU A 396 -9.54 3.00 21.01
CA LEU A 396 -8.21 2.84 20.43
C LEU A 396 -7.82 1.37 20.49
N VAL A 397 -7.63 0.73 19.34
CA VAL A 397 -7.22 -0.68 19.28
C VAL A 397 -5.94 -0.87 18.47
N GLY A 398 -5.05 -1.72 18.97
CA GLY A 398 -3.76 -1.96 18.31
C GLY A 398 -2.86 -2.94 19.04
N ASP A 399 -1.68 -3.16 18.45
CA ASP A 399 -0.62 -3.99 19.01
C ASP A 399 0.74 -3.30 18.82
N VAL A 400 1.28 -2.72 19.89
CA VAL A 400 2.61 -2.05 19.88
C VAL A 400 3.70 -2.99 19.37
N LYS A 401 3.58 -4.30 19.63
CA LYS A 401 4.54 -5.33 19.16
C LYS A 401 4.55 -5.48 17.64
N GLN A 402 3.54 -4.95 16.94
CA GLN A 402 3.41 -4.93 15.48
C GLN A 402 3.60 -3.52 14.87
N ALA A 403 4.17 -2.57 15.61
CA ALA A 403 4.51 -1.25 15.09
C ALA A 403 5.77 -1.34 14.21
N ILE A 404 5.55 -1.41 12.88
CA ILE A 404 6.59 -1.66 11.86
C ILE A 404 6.52 -0.66 10.69
N TYR A 405 5.83 0.46 10.88
CA TYR A 405 5.69 1.53 9.88
C TYR A 405 6.36 2.83 10.37
N GLY A 406 7.45 2.72 11.15
CA GLY A 406 8.19 3.88 11.65
C GLY A 406 8.77 4.73 10.52
N TRP A 407 9.18 4.09 9.42
CA TRP A 407 9.63 4.78 8.20
C TRP A 407 8.54 5.59 7.48
N ARG A 408 7.25 5.35 7.78
CA ARG A 408 6.11 6.17 7.32
C ARG A 408 5.68 7.23 8.36
N GLY A 409 6.43 7.37 9.44
CA GLY A 409 6.13 8.29 10.54
C GLY A 409 5.21 7.73 11.63
N GLY A 410 4.89 6.43 11.61
CA GLY A 410 4.08 5.80 12.67
C GLY A 410 4.82 5.83 14.02
N ASP A 411 4.13 6.25 15.08
CA ASP A 411 4.72 6.38 16.41
C ASP A 411 3.99 5.50 17.44
N ALA A 412 4.60 4.37 17.76
CA ALA A 412 4.06 3.41 18.72
C ALA A 412 3.92 3.97 20.14
N ALA A 413 4.68 5.03 20.51
CA ALA A 413 4.57 5.66 21.82
C ALA A 413 3.23 6.36 22.02
N LEU A 414 2.55 6.75 20.93
CA LEU A 414 1.19 7.31 20.98
C LEU A 414 0.19 6.35 21.63
N PHE A 415 0.43 5.04 21.51
CA PHE A 415 -0.48 4.03 22.06
C PHE A 415 -0.67 4.21 23.57
N ASP A 416 0.38 4.55 24.30
CA ASP A 416 0.33 4.83 25.75
C ASP A 416 0.17 6.33 26.05
N ALA A 417 0.70 7.22 25.19
CA ALA A 417 0.64 8.67 25.41
C ALA A 417 -0.77 9.26 25.21
N ALA A 418 -1.54 8.78 24.23
CA ALA A 418 -2.88 9.32 23.94
C ALA A 418 -3.87 9.13 25.10
N PRO A 419 -4.01 7.95 25.73
CA PRO A 419 -4.83 7.79 26.94
C PRO A 419 -4.30 8.56 28.16
N ALA A 420 -3.01 8.91 28.17
CA ALA A 420 -2.38 9.67 29.25
C ALA A 420 -2.41 11.20 29.02
N ASP A 421 -2.97 11.65 27.90
CA ASP A 421 -3.17 13.07 27.61
C ASP A 421 -4.05 13.71 28.69
N ALA A 422 -3.58 14.83 29.25
CA ALA A 422 -4.22 15.48 30.40
C ALA A 422 -5.63 16.01 30.07
N GLU A 423 -5.87 16.45 28.84
CA GLU A 423 -7.18 16.96 28.42
C GLU A 423 -8.15 15.79 28.20
N LEU A 424 -7.73 14.75 27.49
CA LEU A 424 -8.58 13.58 27.23
C LEU A 424 -8.96 12.84 28.51
N SER A 425 -8.01 12.67 29.43
CA SER A 425 -8.24 12.01 30.72
C SER A 425 -9.07 12.86 31.70
N ALA A 426 -9.08 14.18 31.56
CA ALA A 426 -9.96 15.06 32.33
C ALA A 426 -11.42 14.98 31.84
N ILE A 427 -11.64 14.79 30.52
CA ILE A 427 -12.98 14.75 29.93
C ILE A 427 -13.61 13.36 30.05
N ALA A 428 -12.83 12.28 29.99
CA ALA A 428 -13.35 10.92 29.98
C ALA A 428 -12.51 9.94 30.80
N GLU A 429 -13.21 9.04 31.50
CA GLU A 429 -12.59 7.88 32.14
C GLU A 429 -11.85 7.00 31.12
N VAL A 430 -10.62 6.62 31.48
CA VAL A 430 -9.72 5.78 30.69
C VAL A 430 -9.84 4.31 31.13
N ILE A 431 -10.35 3.47 30.24
CA ILE A 431 -10.52 2.03 30.44
C ILE A 431 -9.47 1.30 29.62
N ARG A 432 -8.62 0.50 30.26
CA ARG A 432 -7.60 -0.33 29.61
C ARG A 432 -8.04 -1.79 29.57
N GLN A 433 -7.99 -2.40 28.39
CA GLN A 433 -8.33 -3.80 28.17
C GLN A 433 -7.23 -4.49 27.37
N THR A 434 -7.06 -5.79 27.60
CA THR A 434 -6.14 -6.64 26.86
C THR A 434 -6.90 -7.86 26.34
N LEU A 435 -6.59 -8.29 25.12
CA LEU A 435 -7.12 -9.53 24.53
C LEU A 435 -6.05 -10.65 24.63
N PRO A 436 -6.09 -11.50 25.68
CA PRO A 436 -5.01 -12.44 25.96
C PRO A 436 -5.08 -13.74 25.13
N VAL A 437 -6.26 -14.10 24.62
CA VAL A 437 -6.50 -15.40 23.97
C VAL A 437 -6.10 -15.34 22.50
N ASN A 438 -5.26 -16.26 22.02
CA ASN A 438 -4.94 -16.44 20.60
C ASN A 438 -5.88 -17.46 19.95
N TRP A 439 -6.65 -17.02 18.96
CA TRP A 439 -7.63 -17.83 18.24
C TRP A 439 -7.13 -18.38 16.90
N ARG A 440 -5.94 -17.95 16.47
CA ARG A 440 -5.43 -18.19 15.11
C ARG A 440 -4.41 -19.32 15.04
N SER A 441 -3.34 -19.22 15.83
CA SER A 441 -2.14 -20.05 15.67
C SER A 441 -2.19 -21.28 16.56
N ALA A 442 -1.60 -22.39 16.14
CA ALA A 442 -1.53 -23.66 16.87
C ALA A 442 -0.79 -23.51 18.23
N PRO A 443 -1.06 -24.41 19.19
CA PRO A 443 -0.48 -24.33 20.54
C PRO A 443 1.04 -24.17 20.57
N GLU A 444 1.75 -24.89 19.70
CA GLU A 444 3.20 -24.92 19.62
C GLU A 444 3.78 -23.62 19.07
N VAL A 445 3.08 -22.99 18.11
CA VAL A 445 3.43 -21.67 17.60
C VAL A 445 3.24 -20.61 18.67
N VAL A 446 2.13 -20.66 19.41
CA VAL A 446 1.88 -19.74 20.54
C VAL A 446 2.90 -19.97 21.65
N ALA A 447 3.22 -21.22 21.99
CA ALA A 447 4.21 -21.57 23.00
C ALA A 447 5.62 -21.10 22.61
N ALA A 448 6.01 -21.27 21.34
CA ALA A 448 7.28 -20.76 20.82
C ALA A 448 7.38 -19.24 20.96
N ASN A 449 6.34 -18.52 20.53
CA ASN A 449 6.29 -17.07 20.61
C ASN A 449 6.30 -16.57 22.06
N ASN A 450 5.52 -17.20 22.95
CA ASN A 450 5.53 -16.88 24.38
C ASN A 450 6.94 -17.10 24.96
N ARG A 451 7.57 -18.25 24.67
CA ARG A 451 8.90 -18.60 25.20
C ARG A 451 10.00 -17.66 24.69
N PHE A 452 9.89 -17.18 23.45
CA PHE A 452 10.86 -16.29 22.84
C PHE A 452 10.67 -14.81 23.24
N PHE A 453 9.44 -14.29 23.20
CA PHE A 453 9.17 -12.86 23.35
C PHE A 453 8.74 -12.43 24.76
N ALA A 454 8.08 -13.30 25.55
CA ALA A 454 7.65 -12.93 26.90
C ALA A 454 8.79 -12.52 27.85
N PRO A 455 10.02 -13.10 27.76
CA PRO A 455 11.15 -12.63 28.55
C PRO A 455 11.49 -11.15 28.36
N LEU A 456 11.14 -10.54 27.22
CA LEU A 456 11.36 -9.11 26.99
C LEU A 456 10.50 -8.21 27.87
N ALA A 457 9.44 -8.74 28.50
CA ALA A 457 8.64 -8.01 29.50
C ALA A 457 9.47 -7.64 30.74
N ASP A 458 10.45 -8.46 31.11
CA ASP A 458 11.32 -8.20 32.25
C ASP A 458 12.33 -7.09 31.92
N PRO A 459 12.34 -5.96 32.66
CA PRO A 459 13.28 -4.87 32.44
C PRO A 459 14.75 -5.29 32.46
N ALA A 460 15.13 -6.30 33.27
CA ALA A 460 16.51 -6.77 33.34
C ALA A 460 16.91 -7.48 32.04
N LYS A 461 16.10 -8.45 31.59
CA LYS A 461 16.30 -9.12 30.30
C LYS A 461 16.24 -8.16 29.12
N ALA A 462 15.30 -7.22 29.11
CA ALA A 462 15.20 -6.18 28.08
C ALA A 462 16.47 -5.32 28.03
N ARG A 463 17.09 -5.02 29.17
CA ARG A 463 18.35 -4.27 29.26
C ARG A 463 19.54 -5.05 28.69
N GLU A 464 19.63 -6.34 28.96
CA GLU A 464 20.65 -7.22 28.37
C GLU A 464 20.53 -7.25 26.84
N VAL A 465 19.31 -7.47 26.33
CA VAL A 465 19.02 -7.49 24.89
C VAL A 465 19.32 -6.13 24.24
N ALA A 466 18.90 -5.03 24.87
CA ALA A 466 19.16 -3.68 24.38
C ALA A 466 20.67 -3.38 24.30
N ALA A 467 21.45 -3.77 25.31
CA ALA A 467 22.90 -3.61 25.29
C ALA A 467 23.56 -4.42 24.16
N ALA A 468 23.08 -5.64 23.90
CA ALA A 468 23.56 -6.47 22.79
C ALA A 468 23.25 -5.86 21.40
N LEU A 469 22.08 -5.24 21.24
CA LEU A 469 21.64 -4.59 19.99
C LEU A 469 22.40 -3.29 19.69
N LEU A 470 22.56 -2.42 20.70
CA LEU A 470 23.17 -1.09 20.54
C LEU A 470 24.70 -1.13 20.48
N GLY A 471 25.32 -2.12 21.14
CA GLY A 471 26.77 -2.22 21.26
C GLY A 471 27.39 -1.10 22.10
N PRO A 472 28.73 -1.09 22.25
CA PRO A 472 29.41 -0.20 23.20
C PRO A 472 29.33 1.29 22.83
N GLN A 473 29.15 1.62 21.55
CA GLN A 473 29.15 3.01 21.08
C GLN A 473 27.84 3.76 21.42
N LEU A 474 26.75 3.04 21.65
CA LEU A 474 25.42 3.62 21.92
C LEU A 474 24.90 3.23 23.32
N GLN A 475 25.80 2.98 24.25
CA GLN A 475 25.46 2.53 25.61
C GLN A 475 24.48 3.48 26.33
N ALA A 476 24.55 4.78 26.04
CA ALA A 476 23.66 5.79 26.60
C ALA A 476 22.17 5.58 26.24
N ALA A 477 21.87 4.94 25.10
CA ALA A 477 20.50 4.64 24.66
C ALA A 477 19.95 3.31 25.18
N VAL A 478 20.75 2.51 25.91
CA VAL A 478 20.32 1.22 26.44
C VAL A 478 19.08 1.33 27.34
N PRO A 479 18.98 2.29 28.29
CA PRO A 479 17.79 2.44 29.12
C PRO A 479 16.52 2.75 28.30
N GLU A 480 16.67 3.54 27.24
CA GLU A 480 15.56 3.93 26.37
C GLU A 480 15.04 2.73 25.58
N LEU A 481 15.91 2.00 24.87
CA LEU A 481 15.55 0.80 24.13
C LEU A 481 14.98 -0.29 25.06
N ALA A 482 15.59 -0.52 26.22
CA ALA A 482 15.09 -1.49 27.20
C ALA A 482 13.69 -1.13 27.70
N GLY A 483 13.44 0.16 27.95
CA GLY A 483 12.13 0.67 28.31
C GLY A 483 11.09 0.47 27.21
N MET A 484 11.46 0.70 25.95
CA MET A 484 10.58 0.45 24.81
C MET A 484 10.20 -1.03 24.69
N LEU A 485 11.19 -1.93 24.77
CA LEU A 485 10.98 -3.38 24.66
C LEU A 485 10.13 -3.90 25.84
N SER A 486 10.49 -3.57 27.08
CA SER A 486 9.74 -4.02 28.26
C SER A 486 8.28 -3.56 28.25
N ARG A 487 8.00 -2.31 27.89
CA ARG A 487 6.62 -1.81 27.77
C ARG A 487 5.85 -2.48 26.63
N ALA A 488 6.48 -2.64 25.47
CA ALA A 488 5.84 -3.27 24.31
C ALA A 488 5.47 -4.74 24.58
N PHE A 489 6.33 -5.47 25.30
CA PHE A 489 6.20 -6.90 25.54
C PHE A 489 5.62 -7.28 26.92
N ALA A 490 5.21 -6.31 27.75
CA ALA A 490 4.63 -6.55 29.08
C ALA A 490 3.49 -7.60 29.08
N ASP A 491 2.60 -7.54 28.08
CA ASP A 491 1.47 -8.46 27.89
C ASP A 491 1.67 -9.37 26.66
N ALA A 492 2.91 -9.81 26.40
CA ALA A 492 3.22 -10.62 25.23
C ALA A 492 2.72 -12.06 25.32
N ALA A 493 2.62 -12.62 26.52
CA ALA A 493 2.18 -14.00 26.72
C ALA A 493 0.69 -14.17 26.40
N GLN A 494 0.38 -15.06 25.48
CA GLN A 494 -0.99 -15.36 25.07
C GLN A 494 -1.47 -16.72 25.62
N SER A 495 -2.74 -16.80 25.98
CA SER A 495 -3.41 -18.04 26.32
C SER A 495 -4.12 -18.64 25.09
N LEU A 496 -4.48 -19.91 25.19
CA LEU A 496 -5.29 -20.60 24.19
C LEU A 496 -6.76 -20.66 24.66
N PRO A 497 -7.72 -20.75 23.74
CA PRO A 497 -9.12 -20.91 24.12
C PRO A 497 -9.35 -22.25 24.84
N PRO A 498 -10.24 -22.30 25.85
CA PRO A 498 -10.41 -23.46 26.73
C PRO A 498 -10.88 -24.74 26.01
N ASP A 499 -11.70 -24.61 24.96
CA ASP A 499 -12.32 -25.76 24.26
C ASP A 499 -11.71 -26.01 22.86
N ARG A 500 -10.39 -25.87 22.70
CA ARG A 500 -9.79 -25.97 21.37
C ARG A 500 -9.67 -27.41 20.88
N SER A 501 -10.37 -27.73 19.79
CA SER A 501 -10.24 -28.96 19.00
C SER A 501 -9.49 -28.73 17.67
N GLY A 502 -8.26 -28.22 17.74
CA GLY A 502 -7.44 -27.86 16.56
C GLY A 502 -6.27 -28.82 16.31
N PRO A 503 -5.71 -28.84 15.07
CA PRO A 503 -4.52 -29.63 14.76
C PRO A 503 -3.29 -29.16 15.54
N ALA A 504 -2.40 -30.10 15.88
CA ALA A 504 -1.10 -29.79 16.46
C ALA A 504 -0.24 -29.01 15.46
N GLY A 505 0.52 -28.05 15.96
CA GLY A 505 1.48 -27.26 15.20
C GLY A 505 2.90 -27.78 15.32
N HIS A 506 3.79 -27.23 14.50
CA HIS A 506 5.21 -27.57 14.52
C HIS A 506 6.08 -26.31 14.39
N VAL A 507 7.06 -26.17 15.28
CA VAL A 507 8.05 -25.10 15.21
C VAL A 507 9.44 -25.70 15.11
N ARG A 508 10.21 -25.26 14.11
CA ARG A 508 11.60 -25.66 13.90
C ARG A 508 12.51 -24.46 13.66
N ILE A 509 13.45 -24.24 14.58
CA ILE A 509 14.47 -23.20 14.47
C ILE A 509 15.82 -23.88 14.26
N THR A 510 16.44 -23.63 13.12
CA THR A 510 17.69 -24.29 12.70
C THR A 510 18.80 -23.27 12.56
N ALA A 511 19.94 -23.48 13.24
CA ALA A 511 21.14 -22.70 13.00
C ALA A 511 21.85 -23.17 11.73
N LEU A 512 22.27 -22.23 10.88
CA LEU A 512 23.03 -22.49 9.66
C LEU A 512 24.49 -22.05 9.87
N PRO A 513 25.48 -22.94 9.73
CA PRO A 513 26.88 -22.59 9.89
C PRO A 513 27.33 -21.70 8.72
N ALA A 514 27.88 -20.52 9.03
CA ALA A 514 28.42 -19.60 8.02
C ALA A 514 29.41 -18.60 8.64
N ALA A 515 30.53 -18.33 7.96
CA ALA A 515 31.50 -17.31 8.37
C ALA A 515 31.24 -15.94 7.72
N SER A 516 30.42 -15.89 6.67
CA SER A 516 30.07 -14.69 5.91
C SER A 516 28.59 -14.68 5.50
N ALA A 517 28.04 -13.50 5.17
CA ALA A 517 26.66 -13.39 4.70
C ALA A 517 26.41 -14.17 3.39
N GLY A 518 27.41 -14.25 2.51
CA GLY A 518 27.32 -15.03 1.27
C GLY A 518 27.25 -16.54 1.51
N GLU A 519 28.04 -17.06 2.45
CA GLU A 519 27.97 -18.47 2.88
C GLU A 519 26.61 -18.79 3.52
N TYR A 520 26.12 -17.87 4.36
CA TYR A 520 24.80 -18.01 4.98
C TYR A 520 23.70 -18.08 3.91
N ASP A 521 23.74 -17.20 2.92
CA ASP A 521 22.76 -17.18 1.83
C ASP A 521 22.75 -18.49 1.03
N ALA A 522 23.93 -19.07 0.78
CA ALA A 522 24.05 -20.38 0.11
C ALA A 522 23.44 -21.51 0.95
N ALA A 523 23.77 -21.57 2.25
CA ALA A 523 23.20 -22.57 3.16
C ALA A 523 21.68 -22.41 3.34
N ALA A 524 21.19 -21.16 3.37
CA ALA A 524 19.77 -20.84 3.46
C ALA A 524 19.02 -21.27 2.19
N ARG A 525 19.60 -21.04 1.00
CA ARG A 525 19.03 -21.51 -0.28
C ARG A 525 18.85 -23.03 -0.28
N GLU A 526 19.90 -23.78 0.03
CA GLU A 526 19.86 -25.24 0.01
C GLU A 526 18.83 -25.78 1.01
N SER A 527 18.84 -25.25 2.24
CA SER A 527 17.93 -25.67 3.30
C SER A 527 16.48 -25.31 3.00
N LEU A 528 16.22 -24.14 2.40
CA LEU A 528 14.89 -23.71 2.00
C LEU A 528 14.32 -24.61 0.91
N VAL A 529 15.07 -24.84 -0.18
CA VAL A 529 14.61 -25.65 -1.31
C VAL A 529 14.35 -27.09 -0.86
N ARG A 530 15.24 -27.67 -0.04
CA ARG A 530 15.03 -29.00 0.53
C ARG A 530 13.75 -29.04 1.35
N LEU A 531 13.59 -28.14 2.32
CA LEU A 531 12.41 -28.05 3.19
C LEU A 531 11.11 -27.92 2.40
N LEU A 532 11.05 -27.03 1.42
CA LEU A 532 9.84 -26.85 0.62
C LEU A 532 9.51 -28.13 -0.15
N ARG A 533 10.49 -28.74 -0.82
CA ARG A 533 10.29 -29.91 -1.67
C ARG A 533 9.90 -31.16 -0.89
N THR A 534 10.57 -31.44 0.22
CA THR A 534 10.41 -32.73 0.93
C THR A 534 9.33 -32.70 1.99
N GLU A 535 9.03 -31.52 2.55
CA GLU A 535 8.26 -31.40 3.77
C GLU A 535 7.01 -30.52 3.59
N LEU A 536 7.15 -29.25 3.18
CA LEU A 536 6.04 -28.28 3.23
C LEU A 536 5.08 -28.38 2.05
N LEU A 537 5.58 -28.45 0.81
CA LEU A 537 4.72 -28.54 -0.38
C LEU A 537 3.86 -29.82 -0.38
N PRO A 538 4.37 -31.00 0.01
CA PRO A 538 3.53 -32.20 0.14
C PRO A 538 2.43 -32.07 1.20
N ARG A 539 2.64 -31.28 2.27
CA ARG A 539 1.71 -31.14 3.39
C ARG A 539 0.65 -30.06 3.19
N HIS A 540 1.05 -28.89 2.70
CA HIS A 540 0.18 -27.70 2.64
C HIS A 540 -0.17 -27.26 1.21
N GLY A 541 0.42 -27.89 0.20
CA GLY A 541 0.40 -27.40 -1.18
C GLY A 541 1.18 -26.08 -1.34
N PRO A 542 1.40 -25.61 -2.58
CA PRO A 542 2.10 -24.35 -2.83
C PRO A 542 1.42 -23.13 -2.21
N ALA A 543 0.10 -23.00 -2.35
CA ALA A 543 -0.65 -21.84 -1.84
C ALA A 543 -0.65 -21.72 -0.31
N GLY A 544 -0.49 -22.83 0.41
CA GLY A 544 -0.45 -22.87 1.88
C GLY A 544 0.89 -22.46 2.50
N VAL A 545 1.92 -22.18 1.68
CA VAL A 545 3.26 -21.86 2.16
C VAL A 545 3.66 -20.42 1.83
N ALA A 546 4.13 -19.70 2.85
CA ALA A 546 4.72 -18.38 2.68
C ALA A 546 6.20 -18.33 3.11
N VAL A 547 7.01 -17.63 2.34
CA VAL A 547 8.41 -17.31 2.67
C VAL A 547 8.53 -15.81 2.96
N LEU A 548 8.90 -15.47 4.19
CA LEU A 548 8.95 -14.09 4.66
C LEU A 548 10.37 -13.56 4.72
N THR A 549 10.61 -12.44 4.04
CA THR A 549 11.93 -11.79 3.96
C THR A 549 11.89 -10.37 4.50
N ARG A 550 13.05 -9.78 4.84
CA ARG A 550 13.08 -8.41 5.37
C ARG A 550 12.88 -7.36 4.26
N SER A 551 13.46 -7.58 3.08
CA SER A 551 13.55 -6.57 2.02
C SER A 551 13.15 -7.12 0.65
N ASN A 552 12.75 -6.22 -0.26
CA ASN A 552 12.41 -6.58 -1.64
C ASN A 552 13.57 -7.26 -2.40
N PRO A 553 14.85 -6.85 -2.26
CA PRO A 553 15.97 -7.58 -2.86
C PRO A 553 16.09 -9.02 -2.35
N GLN A 554 15.86 -9.27 -1.05
CA GLN A 554 15.85 -10.64 -0.51
C GLN A 554 14.67 -11.44 -1.06
N ALA A 555 13.47 -10.84 -1.16
CA ALA A 555 12.30 -11.48 -1.74
C ALA A 555 12.54 -11.89 -3.20
N ALA A 556 13.08 -10.98 -4.02
CA ALA A 556 13.42 -11.24 -5.43
C ALA A 556 14.44 -12.38 -5.54
N ARG A 557 15.47 -12.36 -4.70
CA ARG A 557 16.50 -13.41 -4.67
C ARG A 557 15.94 -14.78 -4.29
N VAL A 558 15.08 -14.85 -3.27
CA VAL A 558 14.39 -16.09 -2.89
C VAL A 558 13.49 -16.57 -4.03
N ALA A 559 12.79 -15.67 -4.71
CA ALA A 559 11.99 -16.01 -5.88
C ALA A 559 12.82 -16.71 -6.95
N THR A 560 13.98 -16.14 -7.29
CA THR A 560 14.92 -16.71 -8.25
C THR A 560 15.33 -18.11 -7.83
N TRP A 561 15.69 -18.33 -6.55
CA TRP A 561 16.07 -19.66 -6.05
C TRP A 561 14.99 -20.71 -6.21
N LEU A 562 13.73 -20.34 -5.98
CA LEU A 562 12.59 -21.23 -6.07
C LEU A 562 12.17 -21.51 -7.52
N ILE A 563 12.24 -20.50 -8.39
CA ILE A 563 12.03 -20.64 -9.84
C ILE A 563 13.07 -21.58 -10.44
N GLU A 564 14.35 -21.40 -10.12
CA GLU A 564 15.45 -22.30 -10.54
C GLU A 564 15.25 -23.73 -10.02
N ALA A 565 14.59 -23.90 -8.87
CA ALA A 565 14.25 -25.19 -8.30
C ALA A 565 12.96 -25.81 -8.90
N GLY A 566 12.33 -25.16 -9.88
CA GLY A 566 11.12 -25.62 -10.56
C GLY A 566 9.84 -25.47 -9.72
N MET A 567 9.81 -24.59 -8.72
CA MET A 567 8.66 -24.37 -7.86
C MET A 567 7.82 -23.17 -8.34
N PRO A 568 6.48 -23.26 -8.36
CA PRO A 568 5.64 -22.13 -8.68
C PRO A 568 5.72 -21.10 -7.54
N VAL A 569 6.03 -19.85 -7.90
CA VAL A 569 6.24 -18.76 -6.95
C VAL A 569 5.42 -17.56 -7.35
N VAL A 570 4.79 -16.94 -6.36
CA VAL A 570 4.20 -15.62 -6.50
C VAL A 570 4.96 -14.66 -5.61
N THR A 571 5.53 -13.64 -6.23
CA THR A 571 6.13 -12.51 -5.52
C THR A 571 5.45 -11.23 -5.94
N GLU A 572 5.49 -10.21 -5.08
CA GLU A 572 4.99 -8.89 -5.46
C GLU A 572 5.82 -8.21 -6.56
N ASN A 573 7.06 -8.63 -6.79
CA ASN A 573 7.94 -8.02 -7.80
C ASN A 573 7.90 -8.75 -9.15
N SER A 574 7.65 -10.07 -9.17
CA SER A 574 7.47 -10.85 -10.40
C SER A 574 6.21 -10.46 -11.20
N LEU A 575 5.41 -9.53 -10.68
CA LEU A 575 4.22 -8.97 -11.32
C LEU A 575 4.46 -7.59 -11.91
N ARG A 576 5.67 -7.03 -11.77
CA ARG A 576 6.03 -5.75 -12.38
C ARG A 576 5.96 -5.88 -13.89
N LEU A 577 5.25 -4.96 -14.52
CA LEU A 577 5.11 -4.99 -15.97
C LEU A 577 6.43 -4.64 -16.66
N ALA A 578 7.22 -3.70 -16.13
CA ALA A 578 8.51 -3.29 -16.70
C ALA A 578 9.55 -4.41 -16.77
N ASP A 579 9.47 -5.39 -15.86
CA ASP A 579 10.39 -6.54 -15.85
C ASP A 579 9.94 -7.65 -16.81
N HIS A 580 8.68 -7.64 -17.25
CA HIS A 580 8.12 -8.71 -18.08
C HIS A 580 8.69 -8.67 -19.52
N PRO A 581 9.32 -9.77 -20.02
CA PRO A 581 10.02 -9.77 -21.31
C PRO A 581 9.15 -9.31 -22.50
N LEU A 582 7.89 -9.78 -22.55
CA LEU A 582 6.94 -9.39 -23.59
C LEU A 582 6.60 -7.89 -23.55
N ILE A 583 6.42 -7.31 -22.35
CA ILE A 583 6.07 -5.89 -22.20
C ILE A 583 7.26 -5.02 -22.58
N ARG A 584 8.49 -5.41 -22.18
CA ARG A 584 9.72 -4.73 -22.63
C ARG A 584 9.84 -4.69 -24.15
N GLN A 585 9.50 -5.79 -24.82
CA GLN A 585 9.51 -5.86 -26.28
C GLN A 585 8.43 -4.98 -26.92
N LEU A 586 7.22 -4.94 -26.35
CA LEU A 586 6.16 -4.05 -26.82
C LEU A 586 6.54 -2.57 -26.64
N ALA A 587 7.10 -2.20 -25.48
CA ALA A 587 7.58 -0.85 -25.23
C ALA A 587 8.74 -0.47 -26.17
N ALA A 588 9.69 -1.39 -26.39
CA ALA A 588 10.79 -1.20 -27.35
C ALA A 588 10.29 -1.07 -28.80
N MET A 589 9.28 -1.85 -29.18
CA MET A 589 8.63 -1.71 -30.49
C MET A 589 7.99 -0.33 -30.63
N LEU A 590 7.25 0.15 -29.62
CA LEU A 590 6.68 1.50 -29.64
C LEU A 590 7.76 2.59 -29.72
N ALA A 591 8.84 2.48 -28.94
CA ALA A 591 9.96 3.43 -28.98
C ALA A 591 10.63 3.48 -30.35
N PHE A 592 10.81 2.32 -30.98
CA PHE A 592 11.27 2.24 -32.36
C PHE A 592 10.27 2.85 -33.36
N LEU A 593 8.97 2.63 -33.17
CA LEU A 593 7.94 3.19 -34.04
C LEU A 593 7.85 4.73 -33.93
N ASP A 594 8.08 5.28 -32.74
CA ASP A 594 8.15 6.73 -32.49
C ASP A 594 9.42 7.35 -33.10
N TYR A 595 10.58 6.70 -32.92
CA TYR A 595 11.86 7.13 -33.45
C TYR A 595 12.61 5.98 -34.17
N PRO A 596 12.35 5.74 -35.47
CA PRO A 596 12.94 4.64 -36.25
C PRO A 596 14.48 4.55 -36.32
N PRO A 597 15.24 5.65 -36.14
CA PRO A 597 16.70 5.57 -36.00
C PRO A 597 17.21 4.94 -34.69
N ASP A 598 16.37 4.72 -33.69
CA ASP A 598 16.76 4.08 -32.43
C ASP A 598 17.14 2.61 -32.62
N SER A 599 18.44 2.37 -32.80
CA SER A 599 18.98 1.02 -32.96
C SER A 599 18.84 0.16 -31.70
N LEU A 600 18.83 0.76 -30.50
CA LEU A 600 18.71 0.01 -29.25
C LEU A 600 17.29 -0.54 -29.08
N SER A 601 16.29 0.32 -29.24
CA SER A 601 14.88 -0.09 -29.19
C SER A 601 14.53 -1.07 -30.30
N PHE A 602 15.03 -0.84 -31.52
CA PHE A 602 14.86 -1.77 -32.62
C PHE A 602 15.45 -3.15 -32.29
N TRP A 603 16.69 -3.20 -31.80
CA TRP A 603 17.35 -4.45 -31.43
C TRP A 603 16.61 -5.18 -30.30
N ALA A 604 16.21 -4.48 -29.25
CA ALA A 604 15.46 -5.05 -28.13
C ALA A 604 14.13 -5.67 -28.58
N PHE A 605 13.48 -5.08 -29.59
CA PHE A 605 12.29 -5.64 -30.22
C PHE A 605 12.60 -6.88 -31.09
N VAL A 606 13.49 -6.80 -32.08
CA VAL A 606 13.69 -7.90 -33.05
C VAL A 606 14.44 -9.10 -32.47
N SER A 607 15.29 -8.89 -31.46
CA SER A 607 16.03 -9.99 -30.80
C SER A 607 15.21 -10.69 -29.71
N GLY A 608 14.04 -10.15 -29.37
CA GLY A 608 13.13 -10.70 -28.39
C GLY A 608 12.36 -11.91 -28.93
N GLN A 609 12.35 -12.99 -28.17
CA GLN A 609 11.75 -14.25 -28.59
C GLN A 609 10.21 -14.20 -28.52
N GLU A 610 9.69 -13.54 -27.49
CA GLU A 610 8.32 -13.56 -27.03
C GLU A 610 7.37 -12.82 -27.99
N LEU A 611 7.81 -11.70 -28.56
CA LEU A 611 7.03 -10.91 -29.52
C LEU A 611 7.33 -11.32 -30.97
N PHE A 612 8.61 -11.22 -31.39
CA PHE A 612 9.01 -11.30 -32.79
C PHE A 612 9.70 -12.62 -33.17
N GLY A 613 10.62 -13.13 -32.35
CA GLY A 613 11.45 -14.30 -32.68
C GLY A 613 10.65 -15.55 -33.01
N ASP A 614 9.66 -15.90 -32.18
CA ASP A 614 8.80 -17.08 -32.37
C ASP A 614 7.95 -17.04 -33.67
N LEU A 615 7.70 -15.87 -34.27
CA LEU A 615 6.93 -15.75 -35.54
C LEU A 615 7.79 -15.58 -36.77
N SER A 616 8.90 -14.86 -36.64
CA SER A 616 9.76 -14.53 -37.77
C SER A 616 10.58 -15.72 -38.26
N GLY A 617 10.77 -16.73 -37.40
CA GLY A 617 11.65 -17.86 -37.68
C GLY A 617 13.15 -17.51 -37.59
N LEU A 618 13.49 -16.28 -37.19
CA LEU A 618 14.86 -15.82 -37.04
C LEU A 618 15.36 -16.10 -35.63
N SER A 619 16.53 -16.73 -35.52
CA SER A 619 17.15 -17.00 -34.22
C SER A 619 17.93 -15.78 -33.73
N ARG A 620 18.04 -15.62 -32.40
CA ARG A 620 18.87 -14.56 -31.80
C ARG A 620 20.34 -14.66 -32.24
N THR A 621 20.83 -15.88 -32.44
CA THR A 621 22.19 -16.14 -32.94
C THR A 621 22.37 -15.62 -34.36
N GLU A 622 21.43 -15.92 -35.26
CA GLU A 622 21.45 -15.43 -36.66
C GLU A 622 21.41 -13.90 -36.73
N LEU A 623 20.58 -13.26 -35.90
CA LEU A 623 20.53 -11.79 -35.79
C LEU A 623 21.85 -11.20 -35.27
N ALA A 624 22.51 -11.86 -34.30
CA ALA A 624 23.77 -11.39 -33.73
C ALA A 624 24.94 -11.56 -34.71
N GLU A 625 25.01 -12.68 -35.43
CA GLU A 625 25.99 -12.90 -36.50
C GLU A 625 25.84 -11.86 -37.61
N TRP A 626 24.61 -11.58 -38.04
CA TRP A 626 24.33 -10.53 -39.02
C TRP A 626 24.75 -9.15 -38.52
N LEU A 627 24.47 -8.81 -37.25
CA LEU A 627 24.89 -7.54 -36.65
C LEU A 627 26.41 -7.34 -36.74
N CYS A 628 27.21 -8.39 -36.55
CA CYS A 628 28.68 -8.34 -36.69
C CYS A 628 29.16 -8.07 -38.12
N THR A 629 28.32 -8.30 -39.14
CA THR A 629 28.66 -8.03 -40.55
C THR A 629 28.40 -6.59 -40.98
N LEU A 630 27.69 -5.79 -40.17
CA LEU A 630 27.29 -4.44 -40.53
C LEU A 630 28.41 -3.41 -40.31
N PRO A 631 28.53 -2.39 -41.16
CA PRO A 631 29.47 -1.29 -40.93
C PRO A 631 29.06 -0.44 -39.73
N ARG A 632 30.04 0.11 -38.98
CA ARG A 632 29.88 0.82 -37.69
C ARG A 632 28.86 1.98 -37.65
N ARG A 633 28.39 2.49 -38.80
CA ARG A 633 27.42 3.60 -38.90
C ARG A 633 26.14 3.24 -39.66
N ALA A 634 25.90 1.94 -39.92
CA ALA A 634 24.67 1.52 -40.58
C ALA A 634 23.45 1.77 -39.68
N SER A 635 22.34 2.24 -40.28
CA SER A 635 21.05 2.20 -39.62
C SER A 635 20.56 0.75 -39.55
N LEU A 636 20.39 0.24 -38.33
CA LEU A 636 20.06 -1.16 -38.08
C LEU A 636 18.71 -1.55 -38.69
N SER A 637 17.70 -0.69 -38.57
CA SER A 637 16.36 -0.92 -39.08
C SER A 637 16.29 -0.95 -40.61
N LEU A 638 17.05 -0.08 -41.29
CA LEU A 638 17.16 -0.11 -42.76
C LEU A 638 17.91 -1.34 -43.25
N ALA A 639 19.03 -1.67 -42.61
CA ALA A 639 19.78 -2.88 -42.97
C ALA A 639 18.94 -4.15 -42.76
N PHE A 640 18.13 -4.20 -41.69
CA PHE A 640 17.22 -5.32 -41.45
C PHE A 640 16.17 -5.44 -42.53
N ARG A 641 15.55 -4.33 -42.94
CA ARG A 641 14.56 -4.29 -44.03
C ARG A 641 15.14 -4.87 -45.32
N ASP A 642 16.38 -4.51 -45.64
CA ASP A 642 17.01 -4.93 -46.89
C ASP A 642 17.42 -6.42 -46.84
N ARG A 643 17.80 -6.93 -45.65
CA ARG A 643 18.17 -8.34 -45.45
C ARG A 643 16.95 -9.28 -45.34
N TRP A 644 15.89 -8.87 -44.64
CA TRP A 644 14.66 -9.66 -44.43
C TRP A 644 13.39 -8.86 -44.80
N PRO A 645 13.16 -8.59 -46.09
CA PRO A 645 12.06 -7.73 -46.56
C PRO A 645 10.67 -8.33 -46.29
N GLU A 646 10.54 -9.66 -46.27
CA GLU A 646 9.29 -10.35 -45.96
C GLU A 646 8.89 -10.17 -44.50
N ALA A 647 9.84 -10.40 -43.57
CA ALA A 647 9.62 -10.19 -42.14
C ALA A 647 9.28 -8.72 -41.84
N TRP A 648 9.99 -7.78 -42.46
CA TRP A 648 9.69 -6.35 -42.35
C TRP A 648 8.27 -6.02 -42.83
N THR A 649 7.90 -6.48 -44.03
CA THR A 649 6.61 -6.17 -44.64
C THR A 649 5.43 -6.74 -43.85
N ARG A 650 5.62 -7.92 -43.25
CA ARG A 650 4.57 -8.61 -42.49
C ARG A 650 4.42 -8.08 -41.06
N PHE A 651 5.53 -7.89 -40.35
CA PHE A 651 5.51 -7.69 -38.89
C PHE A 651 5.80 -6.25 -38.44
N ILE A 652 6.39 -5.41 -39.29
CA ILE A 652 6.84 -4.06 -38.90
C ILE A 652 6.10 -2.97 -39.70
N ARG A 653 6.08 -3.09 -41.02
CA ARG A 653 5.50 -2.11 -41.94
C ARG A 653 4.02 -1.75 -41.66
N PRO A 654 3.12 -2.67 -41.27
CA PRO A 654 1.73 -2.34 -41.02
C PRO A 654 1.54 -1.34 -39.87
N TYR A 655 2.37 -1.46 -38.84
CA TYR A 655 2.30 -0.62 -37.63
C TYR A 655 3.06 0.69 -37.83
N LEU A 656 4.20 0.67 -38.54
CA LEU A 656 4.93 1.88 -38.93
C LEU A 656 4.11 2.84 -39.81
N ARG A 657 3.10 2.34 -40.54
CA ARG A 657 2.18 3.19 -41.31
C ARG A 657 1.13 3.90 -40.45
N GLN A 658 0.89 3.41 -39.24
CA GLN A 658 -0.11 3.93 -38.32
C GLN A 658 0.49 4.92 -37.31
N THR A 659 1.81 5.07 -37.28
CA THR A 659 2.51 6.00 -36.38
C THR A 659 2.10 7.44 -36.67
N GLY A 660 1.65 8.15 -35.64
CA GLY A 660 1.13 9.51 -35.74
C GLY A 660 -0.35 9.62 -36.18
N LEU A 661 -0.99 8.50 -36.55
CA LEU A 661 -2.41 8.43 -36.90
C LEU A 661 -3.25 7.71 -35.84
N ALA A 662 -2.66 6.72 -35.15
CA ALA A 662 -3.28 5.97 -34.08
C ALA A 662 -2.76 6.43 -32.72
N ALA A 663 -3.65 6.47 -31.72
CA ALA A 663 -3.27 6.67 -30.34
C ALA A 663 -2.54 5.41 -29.80
N PRO A 664 -1.69 5.53 -28.76
CA PRO A 664 -0.88 4.44 -28.24
C PRO A 664 -1.65 3.17 -27.90
N TYR A 665 -2.84 3.29 -27.28
CA TYR A 665 -3.70 2.17 -26.94
C TYR A 665 -4.18 1.43 -28.20
N ASP A 666 -4.63 2.17 -29.21
CA ASP A 666 -5.10 1.58 -30.45
C ASP A 666 -3.97 0.87 -31.20
N LEU A 667 -2.80 1.50 -31.28
CA LEU A 667 -1.62 0.90 -31.89
C LEU A 667 -1.19 -0.38 -31.17
N LEU A 668 -1.14 -0.36 -29.83
CA LEU A 668 -0.84 -1.54 -29.02
C LEU A 668 -1.88 -2.64 -29.20
N ARG A 669 -3.17 -2.29 -29.24
CA ARG A 669 -4.26 -3.25 -29.45
C ARG A 669 -4.14 -3.93 -30.81
N GLU A 670 -3.82 -3.18 -31.86
CA GLU A 670 -3.56 -3.73 -33.19
C GLU A 670 -2.32 -4.62 -33.20
N ILE A 671 -1.24 -4.25 -32.50
CA ILE A 671 -0.05 -5.11 -32.34
C ILE A 671 -0.41 -6.42 -31.62
N VAL A 672 -1.08 -6.34 -30.47
CA VAL A 672 -1.50 -7.52 -29.68
C VAL A 672 -2.36 -8.47 -30.52
N THR A 673 -3.27 -7.91 -31.31
CA THR A 673 -4.17 -8.68 -32.19
C THR A 673 -3.42 -9.27 -33.38
N GLY A 674 -2.64 -8.46 -34.10
CA GLY A 674 -1.94 -8.86 -35.32
C GLY A 674 -0.80 -9.86 -35.06
N TYR A 675 -0.20 -9.84 -33.87
CA TYR A 675 0.76 -10.86 -33.42
C TYR A 675 0.10 -12.07 -32.75
N GLY A 676 -1.22 -12.06 -32.56
CA GLY A 676 -1.98 -13.15 -31.94
C GLY A 676 -1.56 -13.47 -30.51
N LEU A 677 -1.15 -12.46 -29.73
CA LEU A 677 -0.46 -12.68 -28.46
C LEU A 677 -1.33 -13.39 -27.42
N LEU A 678 -2.62 -13.07 -27.33
CA LEU A 678 -3.52 -13.73 -26.37
C LEU A 678 -3.69 -15.23 -26.65
N THR A 679 -3.64 -15.64 -27.92
CA THR A 679 -3.73 -17.06 -28.31
C THR A 679 -2.39 -17.77 -28.14
N ARG A 680 -1.27 -17.10 -28.47
CA ARG A 680 0.08 -17.69 -28.43
C ARG A 680 0.67 -17.71 -27.02
N ARG A 681 0.27 -16.78 -26.17
CA ARG A 681 0.80 -16.56 -24.82
C ARG A 681 -0.35 -16.38 -23.81
N PRO A 682 -1.20 -17.41 -23.60
CA PRO A 682 -2.32 -17.33 -22.67
C PRO A 682 -1.87 -17.07 -21.22
N GLY A 683 -0.65 -17.47 -20.84
CA GLY A 683 -0.08 -17.19 -19.52
C GLY A 683 0.25 -15.71 -19.28
N ASP A 684 0.44 -14.92 -20.34
CA ASP A 684 0.87 -13.52 -20.25
C ASP A 684 -0.32 -12.53 -20.39
N GLU A 685 -1.55 -13.06 -20.51
CA GLU A 685 -2.77 -12.29 -20.77
C GLU A 685 -2.99 -11.16 -19.75
N ALA A 686 -2.74 -11.42 -18.47
CA ALA A 686 -2.94 -10.44 -17.42
C ALA A 686 -1.95 -9.25 -17.53
N PHE A 687 -0.70 -9.52 -17.95
CA PHE A 687 0.30 -8.48 -18.22
C PHE A 687 -0.08 -7.64 -19.44
N LEU A 688 -0.52 -8.29 -20.52
CA LEU A 688 -0.96 -7.63 -21.74
C LEU A 688 -2.16 -6.72 -21.51
N ARG A 689 -3.18 -7.22 -20.79
CA ARG A 689 -4.36 -6.43 -20.43
C ARG A 689 -3.98 -5.24 -19.56
N ARG A 690 -3.13 -5.42 -18.55
CA ARG A 690 -2.69 -4.32 -17.69
C ARG A 690 -1.87 -3.28 -18.47
N PHE A 691 -1.02 -3.69 -19.41
CA PHE A 691 -0.26 -2.76 -20.25
C PHE A 691 -1.17 -1.93 -21.16
N LEU A 692 -2.21 -2.55 -21.74
CA LEU A 692 -3.25 -1.86 -22.50
C LEU A 692 -4.05 -0.89 -21.62
N GLU A 693 -4.40 -1.26 -20.38
CA GLU A 693 -5.04 -0.35 -19.42
C GLU A 693 -4.19 0.88 -19.12
N ILE A 694 -2.87 0.71 -18.98
CA ILE A 694 -1.94 1.83 -18.75
C ILE A 694 -1.88 2.76 -19.96
N ALA A 695 -1.84 2.20 -21.18
CA ALA A 695 -1.92 3.01 -22.40
C ALA A 695 -3.22 3.80 -22.48
N HIS A 696 -4.35 3.17 -22.14
CA HIS A 696 -5.64 3.85 -22.08
C HIS A 696 -5.70 4.92 -20.98
N LEU A 697 -5.12 4.65 -19.81
CA LEU A 697 -5.01 5.62 -18.72
C LEU A 697 -4.19 6.84 -19.16
N ALA A 698 -3.09 6.63 -19.88
CA ALA A 698 -2.28 7.71 -20.44
C ALA A 698 -3.11 8.61 -21.37
N GLU A 699 -3.87 8.00 -22.29
CA GLU A 699 -4.76 8.72 -23.20
C GLU A 699 -5.85 9.49 -22.46
N SER A 700 -6.45 8.90 -21.42
CA SER A 700 -7.46 9.57 -20.59
C SER A 700 -6.92 10.81 -19.86
N ARG A 701 -5.59 10.85 -19.63
CA ARG A 701 -4.86 11.99 -19.06
C ARG A 701 -4.33 12.96 -20.13
N GLY A 702 -4.76 12.81 -21.38
CA GLY A 702 -4.35 13.66 -22.51
C GLY A 702 -3.01 13.29 -23.15
N ARG A 703 -2.37 12.18 -22.76
CA ARG A 703 -1.12 11.69 -23.36
C ARG A 703 -1.42 10.80 -24.56
N THR A 704 -1.73 11.42 -25.69
CA THR A 704 -2.24 10.75 -26.89
C THR A 704 -1.19 10.44 -27.95
N SER A 705 0.07 10.84 -27.76
CA SER A 705 1.19 10.49 -28.66
C SER A 705 2.02 9.32 -28.10
N ILE A 706 2.74 8.60 -28.97
CA ILE A 706 3.61 7.49 -28.56
C ILE A 706 4.72 8.01 -27.62
N SER A 707 5.40 9.09 -27.99
CA SER A 707 6.37 9.78 -27.13
C SER A 707 5.80 10.10 -25.73
N ALA A 708 4.63 10.73 -25.64
CA ALA A 708 4.03 11.07 -24.35
C ALA A 708 3.63 9.84 -23.52
N PHE A 709 3.19 8.76 -24.19
CA PHE A 709 2.95 7.48 -23.52
C PHE A 709 4.25 6.83 -23.03
N LEU A 710 5.32 6.86 -23.81
CA LEU A 710 6.61 6.30 -23.40
C LEU A 710 7.23 7.06 -22.23
N ASP A 711 7.05 8.37 -22.17
CA ASP A 711 7.41 9.19 -20.99
C ASP A 711 6.60 8.74 -19.78
N PHE A 712 5.28 8.64 -19.92
CA PHE A 712 4.41 8.14 -18.85
C PHE A 712 4.76 6.71 -18.41
N TRP A 713 5.12 5.84 -19.36
CA TRP A 713 5.52 4.48 -19.08
C TRP A 713 6.86 4.43 -18.35
N ARG A 714 7.80 5.33 -18.64
CA ARG A 714 9.05 5.44 -17.89
C ARG A 714 8.81 5.99 -16.47
N GLU A 715 7.87 6.91 -16.31
CA GLU A 715 7.48 7.46 -15.00
C GLU A 715 6.74 6.44 -14.13
N LEU A 716 5.83 5.66 -14.71
CA LEU A 716 4.87 4.82 -13.97
C LEU A 716 5.18 3.31 -14.03
N GLY A 717 5.81 2.85 -15.11
CA GLY A 717 5.89 1.44 -15.49
C GLY A 717 6.71 0.56 -14.55
N ASP A 718 7.68 1.15 -13.85
CA ASP A 718 8.53 0.44 -12.89
C ASP A 718 7.78 0.02 -11.61
N ASP A 719 6.70 0.72 -11.27
CA ASP A 719 5.88 0.46 -10.08
C ASP A 719 4.55 -0.23 -10.39
N GLU A 720 4.14 -0.26 -11.66
CA GLU A 720 2.91 -0.91 -12.11
C GLU A 720 2.99 -2.44 -12.05
N LYS A 721 1.95 -3.04 -11.45
CA LYS A 721 1.89 -4.48 -11.16
C LYS A 721 0.58 -5.08 -11.64
N VAL A 722 0.65 -6.33 -12.10
CA VAL A 722 -0.56 -7.11 -12.41
C VAL A 722 -1.26 -7.51 -11.10
N PRO A 723 -2.59 -7.32 -10.98
CA PRO A 723 -3.36 -7.81 -9.83
C PRO A 723 -3.24 -9.33 -9.67
N GLN A 724 -2.95 -9.81 -8.46
CA GLN A 724 -2.84 -11.24 -8.19
C GLN A 724 -4.22 -11.91 -8.20
N PRO A 725 -4.40 -13.04 -8.91
CA PRO A 725 -5.53 -13.92 -8.64
C PRO A 725 -5.36 -14.52 -7.24
N GLU A 726 -6.39 -14.47 -6.40
CA GLU A 726 -6.30 -14.97 -5.01
C GLU A 726 -6.10 -16.50 -4.95
N ASN A 727 -6.42 -17.21 -6.05
CA ASN A 727 -6.46 -18.67 -6.16
C ASN A 727 -5.26 -19.29 -6.90
N VAL A 728 -4.10 -18.63 -6.95
CA VAL A 728 -2.90 -19.21 -7.60
C VAL A 728 -2.24 -20.23 -6.68
N GLU A 729 -2.08 -21.47 -7.16
CA GLU A 729 -1.31 -22.54 -6.53
C GLU A 729 0.20 -22.29 -6.61
N ALA A 730 0.71 -21.36 -5.78
CA ALA A 730 2.12 -21.00 -5.75
C ALA A 730 2.60 -20.58 -4.35
N VAL A 731 3.90 -20.80 -4.09
CA VAL A 731 4.58 -20.35 -2.86
C VAL A 731 4.60 -18.82 -2.84
N ARG A 732 4.11 -18.23 -1.74
CA ARG A 732 4.06 -16.76 -1.61
C ARG A 732 5.36 -16.24 -1.00
N VAL A 733 6.14 -15.47 -1.75
CA VAL A 733 7.32 -14.79 -1.21
C VAL A 733 6.99 -13.33 -0.96
N LEU A 734 6.98 -12.94 0.31
CA LEU A 734 6.53 -11.62 0.77
C LEU A 734 7.59 -10.98 1.68
N THR A 735 7.52 -9.66 1.82
CA THR A 735 8.24 -8.98 2.90
C THR A 735 7.46 -9.05 4.20
N MET A 736 8.15 -8.99 5.34
CA MET A 736 7.54 -9.02 6.67
C MET A 736 6.49 -7.91 6.86
N HIS A 737 6.70 -6.71 6.28
CA HIS A 737 5.70 -5.64 6.31
C HIS A 737 4.40 -6.01 5.61
N LYS A 738 4.50 -6.63 4.43
CA LYS A 738 3.35 -7.03 3.61
C LYS A 738 2.60 -8.21 4.20
N ALA A 739 3.27 -9.03 4.99
CA ALA A 739 2.65 -10.13 5.72
C ALA A 739 1.83 -9.67 6.93
N LYS A 740 1.98 -8.43 7.40
CA LYS A 740 1.16 -7.89 8.51
C LYS A 740 -0.33 -7.96 8.14
N GLY A 741 -1.14 -8.50 9.05
CA GLY A 741 -2.56 -8.77 8.83
C GLY A 741 -2.88 -10.05 8.05
N LEU A 742 -1.92 -10.67 7.37
CA LEU A 742 -2.08 -11.96 6.71
C LEU A 742 -1.77 -13.13 7.66
N GLN A 743 -2.15 -14.33 7.24
CA GLN A 743 -1.92 -15.60 7.91
C GLN A 743 -1.72 -16.71 6.87
N PHE A 744 -0.91 -17.71 7.21
CA PHE A 744 -0.58 -18.83 6.32
C PHE A 744 -0.47 -20.13 7.13
N PRO A 745 -0.87 -21.29 6.57
CA PRO A 745 -0.67 -22.59 7.20
C PRO A 745 0.78 -22.82 7.63
N ALA A 746 1.74 -22.62 6.73
CA ALA A 746 3.16 -22.74 7.00
C ALA A 746 3.95 -21.50 6.60
N VAL A 747 4.87 -21.06 7.47
CA VAL A 747 5.73 -19.89 7.26
C VAL A 747 7.20 -20.28 7.40
N VAL A 748 8.01 -19.86 6.44
CA VAL A 748 9.48 -19.98 6.49
C VAL A 748 10.13 -18.60 6.54
N VAL A 749 11.02 -18.39 7.51
CA VAL A 749 11.84 -17.18 7.65
C VAL A 749 13.31 -17.54 7.42
N PRO A 750 13.84 -17.38 6.18
CA PRO A 750 15.18 -17.85 5.83
C PRO A 750 16.32 -16.97 6.36
N PHE A 751 16.04 -15.72 6.73
CA PHE A 751 17.07 -14.75 7.15
C PHE A 751 16.71 -14.12 8.49
N HIS A 752 17.63 -14.19 9.47
CA HIS A 752 17.53 -13.50 10.77
C HIS A 752 18.72 -12.55 11.04
N HIS A 753 19.63 -12.39 10.07
CA HIS A 753 20.72 -11.41 10.12
C HIS A 753 20.26 -10.08 9.50
N PHE A 754 19.40 -9.33 10.21
CA PHE A 754 18.91 -8.05 9.67
C PHE A 754 20.05 -7.03 9.64
N SER A 755 20.41 -6.56 8.44
CA SER A 755 21.38 -5.48 8.31
C SER A 755 20.73 -4.17 8.80
N GLY A 756 21.53 -3.33 9.45
CA GLY A 756 21.22 -1.90 9.51
C GLY A 756 21.14 -1.27 8.11
N ARG A 757 20.76 0.01 8.02
CA ARG A 757 20.73 0.74 6.75
C ARG A 757 22.11 0.70 6.07
N THR A 758 22.16 0.27 4.81
CA THR A 758 23.40 0.14 4.00
C THR A 758 23.56 1.27 2.98
N GLY A 759 22.82 2.37 3.15
CA GLY A 759 22.85 3.56 2.28
C GLY A 759 23.24 4.83 3.05
N GLU A 760 23.09 5.99 2.41
CA GLU A 760 23.31 7.29 3.07
C GLU A 760 22.40 7.44 4.30
N ALA A 761 22.94 8.06 5.36
CA ALA A 761 22.17 8.34 6.57
C ALA A 761 20.99 9.26 6.22
N PRO A 762 19.78 9.01 6.76
CA PRO A 762 18.62 9.83 6.47
C PRO A 762 18.86 11.28 6.86
N LEU A 763 18.33 12.21 6.07
CA LEU A 763 18.33 13.63 6.41
C LEU A 763 17.36 13.87 7.57
N VAL A 764 17.85 14.57 8.58
CA VAL A 764 17.13 14.88 9.80
C VAL A 764 17.32 16.35 10.15
N THR A 765 16.28 16.90 10.74
CA THR A 765 16.30 18.19 11.41
C THR A 765 16.94 17.99 12.78
N ALA A 766 17.84 18.89 13.16
CA ALA A 766 18.49 18.85 14.45
C ALA A 766 18.77 20.27 14.95
N THR A 767 18.73 20.46 16.26
CA THR A 767 19.09 21.72 16.90
C THR A 767 20.52 21.63 17.40
N LEU A 768 21.39 22.46 16.83
CA LEU A 768 22.77 22.65 17.28
C LEU A 768 22.88 23.98 18.04
N PRO A 769 23.98 24.21 18.79
CA PRO A 769 24.24 25.52 19.39
C PRO A 769 24.24 26.68 18.38
N GLU A 770 24.51 26.39 17.11
CA GLU A 770 24.50 27.35 16.00
C GLU A 770 23.10 27.67 15.47
N GLY A 771 22.08 26.88 15.81
CA GLY A 771 20.71 26.99 15.31
C GLY A 771 20.16 25.65 14.80
N GLU A 772 19.00 25.69 14.14
CA GLU A 772 18.41 24.49 13.54
C GLU A 772 19.09 24.19 12.20
N VAL A 773 19.44 22.93 11.99
CA VAL A 773 20.13 22.47 10.78
C VAL A 773 19.45 21.25 10.17
N LEU A 774 19.66 21.10 8.88
CA LEU A 774 19.43 19.84 8.18
C LEU A 774 20.76 19.10 8.03
N ALA A 775 20.87 17.90 8.60
CA ALA A 775 22.07 17.09 8.53
C ALA A 775 21.72 15.60 8.33
N PRO A 776 22.63 14.76 7.82
CA PRO A 776 22.48 13.31 7.90
C PRO A 776 22.47 12.85 9.38
N ASP A 777 21.74 11.78 9.68
CA ASP A 777 21.68 11.21 11.03
C ASP A 777 23.01 10.55 11.46
N LEU A 778 23.90 11.36 12.03
CA LEU A 778 25.25 10.96 12.45
C LEU A 778 25.40 10.94 13.97
N PRO A 779 26.37 10.19 14.52
CA PRO A 779 26.65 10.14 15.97
C PRO A 779 26.91 11.50 16.63
N GLY A 780 27.35 12.50 15.85
CA GLY A 780 27.55 13.87 16.34
C GLY A 780 26.30 14.59 16.82
N LEU A 781 25.10 14.12 16.43
CA LEU A 781 23.82 14.65 16.91
C LEU A 781 23.48 14.18 18.34
N GLY A 782 24.34 13.38 18.96
CA GLY A 782 24.27 13.06 20.38
C GLY A 782 23.02 12.24 20.76
N PRO A 783 22.28 12.62 21.81
CA PRO A 783 21.13 11.86 22.31
C PRO A 783 20.05 11.57 21.27
N ASP A 784 19.79 12.52 20.36
CA ASP A 784 18.73 12.35 19.35
C ASP A 784 19.08 11.27 18.32
N HIS A 785 20.35 11.19 17.93
CA HIS A 785 20.84 10.07 17.12
C HIS A 785 20.66 8.74 17.86
N ALA A 786 21.07 8.71 19.13
CA ALA A 786 21.00 7.50 19.93
C ALA A 786 19.53 7.02 20.11
N ARG A 787 18.59 7.96 20.31
CA ARG A 787 17.14 7.70 20.32
C ARG A 787 16.65 7.13 19.00
N ARG A 788 16.96 7.77 17.86
CA ARG A 788 16.55 7.26 16.54
C ARG A 788 17.08 5.85 16.28
N ARG A 789 18.32 5.56 16.67
CA ARG A 789 18.91 4.22 16.60
C ARG A 789 18.20 3.22 17.52
N ALA A 790 17.82 3.61 18.73
CA ALA A 790 17.02 2.77 19.62
C ALA A 790 15.66 2.43 18.99
N HIS A 791 14.96 3.42 18.42
CA HIS A 791 13.68 3.20 17.74
C HIS A 791 13.82 2.26 16.53
N GLU A 792 14.84 2.43 15.69
CA GLU A 792 15.11 1.54 14.54
C GLU A 792 15.36 0.09 15.00
N LEU A 793 16.10 -0.11 16.09
CA LEU A 793 16.41 -1.44 16.63
C LEU A 793 15.18 -2.09 17.31
N ALA A 794 14.34 -1.31 17.99
CA ALA A 794 13.07 -1.80 18.51
C ALA A 794 12.15 -2.29 17.37
N GLU A 795 12.09 -1.54 16.26
CA GLU A 795 11.33 -1.93 15.07
C GLU A 795 11.83 -3.26 14.47
N GLN A 796 13.13 -3.55 14.51
CA GLN A 796 13.67 -4.85 14.08
C GLN A 796 13.13 -6.02 14.92
N VAL A 797 12.98 -5.83 16.24
CA VAL A 797 12.38 -6.83 17.12
C VAL A 797 10.88 -6.99 16.84
N HIS A 798 10.16 -5.89 16.58
CA HIS A 798 8.74 -5.94 16.17
C HIS A 798 8.54 -6.66 14.82
N LEU A 799 9.43 -6.44 13.86
CA LEU A 799 9.40 -7.14 12.56
C LEU A 799 9.55 -8.65 12.72
N LEU A 800 10.46 -9.08 13.61
CA LEU A 800 10.62 -10.48 13.95
C LEU A 800 9.35 -11.06 14.60
N TYR A 801 8.75 -10.33 15.55
CA TYR A 801 7.47 -10.71 16.15
C TYR A 801 6.34 -10.81 15.11
N VAL A 802 6.26 -9.87 14.17
CA VAL A 802 5.29 -9.95 13.06
C VAL A 802 5.51 -11.23 12.25
N ALA A 803 6.75 -11.53 11.86
CA ALA A 803 7.08 -12.71 11.07
C ALA A 803 6.71 -14.03 11.78
N TRP A 804 7.09 -14.17 13.05
CA TRP A 804 6.89 -15.40 13.83
C TRP A 804 5.44 -15.61 14.29
N THR A 805 4.62 -14.57 14.22
CA THR A 805 3.18 -14.67 14.54
C THR A 805 2.30 -14.93 13.32
N ARG A 806 2.83 -14.91 12.08
CA ARG A 806 2.04 -15.22 10.86
C ARG A 806 1.59 -16.67 10.70
N PRO A 807 2.34 -17.70 11.15
CA PRO A 807 1.93 -19.08 10.90
C PRO A 807 0.70 -19.49 11.70
N GLU A 808 -0.15 -20.28 11.07
CA GLU A 808 -1.28 -20.96 11.70
C GLU A 808 -0.83 -22.29 12.29
N LEU A 809 -0.05 -23.09 11.56
CA LEU A 809 0.33 -24.45 11.95
C LEU A 809 1.84 -24.60 12.11
N GLU A 810 2.62 -24.15 11.12
CA GLU A 810 4.06 -24.45 11.07
C GLU A 810 4.96 -23.21 10.93
N LEU A 811 5.97 -23.10 11.80
CA LEU A 811 7.01 -22.07 11.74
C LEU A 811 8.38 -22.70 11.50
N HIS A 812 9.06 -22.32 10.43
CA HIS A 812 10.46 -22.67 10.17
C HIS A 812 11.34 -21.43 10.13
N ALA A 813 12.35 -21.38 11.00
CA ALA A 813 13.26 -20.24 11.10
C ALA A 813 14.71 -20.70 10.89
N PHE A 814 15.45 -20.03 10.01
CA PHE A 814 16.89 -20.26 9.85
C PHE A 814 17.65 -19.12 10.50
N VAL A 815 18.53 -19.42 11.46
CA VAL A 815 19.31 -18.43 12.21
C VAL A 815 20.82 -18.62 11.97
N PRO A 816 21.66 -17.58 12.09
CA PRO A 816 23.11 -17.74 11.98
C PRO A 816 23.66 -18.67 13.08
N GLY A 817 24.50 -19.64 12.72
CA GLY A 817 25.20 -20.54 13.65
C GLY A 817 26.51 -19.95 14.21
N HIS A 818 27.27 -20.73 14.99
CA HIS A 818 28.50 -20.24 15.64
C HIS A 818 29.54 -19.73 14.64
N GLY A 819 30.03 -18.52 14.95
CA GLY A 819 30.93 -17.76 14.13
C GLY A 819 30.38 -16.35 14.04
N LYS A 820 31.08 -15.37 14.63
CA LYS A 820 30.79 -13.98 14.30
C LYS A 820 30.79 -13.90 12.78
N LEU A 821 29.70 -13.47 12.17
CA LEU A 821 29.78 -13.08 10.77
C LEU A 821 30.93 -12.08 10.73
N ARG A 822 31.84 -12.18 9.75
CA ARG A 822 32.95 -11.19 9.64
C ARG A 822 32.44 -9.74 9.69
N GLU A 823 31.16 -9.55 9.36
CA GLU A 823 30.40 -8.31 9.36
C GLU A 823 29.51 -8.12 10.61
N ASP A 824 29.84 -8.71 11.76
CA ASP A 824 29.04 -8.71 12.99
C ASP A 824 28.57 -7.32 13.48
N ALA A 825 29.33 -6.27 13.17
CA ALA A 825 28.95 -4.89 13.49
C ALA A 825 27.77 -4.37 12.63
N ARG A 826 27.54 -4.98 11.46
CA ARG A 826 26.46 -4.65 10.52
C ARG A 826 25.13 -5.29 10.90
N TYR A 827 25.19 -6.38 11.68
CA TYR A 827 24.05 -7.23 12.03
C TYR A 827 23.89 -7.30 13.55
N PRO A 828 23.11 -6.40 14.17
CA PRO A 828 22.96 -6.36 15.63
C PRO A 828 22.07 -7.50 16.17
N LEU A 829 21.11 -7.97 15.37
CA LEU A 829 20.08 -8.92 15.81
C LEU A 829 20.62 -10.28 16.29
N PRO A 830 21.59 -10.95 15.62
CA PRO A 830 22.08 -12.28 16.04
C PRO A 830 22.54 -12.35 17.50
N LYS A 831 23.18 -11.30 18.03
CA LYS A 831 23.61 -11.26 19.44
C LYS A 831 22.43 -11.22 20.41
N ALA A 832 21.38 -10.50 20.04
CA ALA A 832 20.13 -10.48 20.80
C ALA A 832 19.39 -11.81 20.74
N LEU A 833 19.39 -12.48 19.58
CA LEU A 833 18.75 -13.80 19.42
C LEU A 833 19.35 -14.84 20.36
N ALA A 834 20.69 -14.90 20.48
CA ALA A 834 21.37 -15.83 21.39
C ALA A 834 20.90 -15.67 22.85
N LEU A 835 20.73 -14.43 23.31
CA LEU A 835 20.22 -14.14 24.67
C LEU A 835 18.76 -14.61 24.87
N LEU A 836 17.94 -14.54 23.82
CA LEU A 836 16.54 -14.96 23.86
C LEU A 836 16.38 -16.48 23.69
N PHE A 837 17.29 -17.15 22.97
CA PHE A 837 17.28 -18.61 22.85
C PHE A 837 17.61 -19.33 24.15
N ALA A 838 18.28 -18.66 25.10
CA ALA A 838 18.45 -19.21 26.46
C ALA A 838 17.11 -19.61 27.10
N ALA A 839 15.99 -18.94 26.76
CA ALA A 839 14.67 -19.31 27.25
C ALA A 839 14.22 -20.70 26.78
N PHE A 840 14.74 -21.19 25.65
CA PHE A 840 14.50 -22.53 25.12
C PHE A 840 15.29 -23.64 25.82
N GLY A 841 16.22 -23.28 26.72
CA GLY A 841 17.09 -24.23 27.43
C GLY A 841 18.21 -24.81 26.55
N GLN A 842 18.28 -24.41 25.28
CA GLN A 842 19.32 -24.77 24.32
C GLN A 842 19.44 -23.65 23.29
N ASP A 843 20.67 -23.31 22.89
CA ASP A 843 20.91 -22.47 21.72
C ASP A 843 20.84 -23.35 20.46
N PRO A 844 20.11 -22.98 19.40
CA PRO A 844 20.07 -23.77 18.17
C PRO A 844 21.46 -23.94 17.52
N ALA A 845 22.43 -23.12 17.87
CA ALA A 845 23.81 -23.22 17.42
C ALA A 845 24.62 -24.29 18.20
N ASP A 846 24.33 -24.49 19.50
CA ASP A 846 25.05 -25.43 20.39
C ASP A 846 24.35 -26.80 20.53
N GLY A 847 23.01 -26.85 20.44
CA GLY A 847 22.18 -28.00 20.82
C GLY A 847 21.42 -28.71 19.69
N GLY A 848 21.65 -28.33 18.44
CA GLY A 848 20.84 -28.78 17.29
C GLY A 848 19.53 -27.99 17.13
N PRO A 849 18.67 -28.31 16.14
CA PRO A 849 17.49 -27.50 15.86
C PRO A 849 16.49 -27.55 17.02
N ILE A 850 16.02 -26.39 17.47
CA ILE A 850 14.92 -26.30 18.43
C ILE A 850 13.65 -26.82 17.74
N ARG A 851 12.97 -27.77 18.39
CA ARG A 851 11.69 -28.33 17.91
C ARG A 851 10.64 -28.23 19.01
N LEU A 852 9.46 -27.73 18.65
CA LEU A 852 8.24 -27.80 19.47
C LEU A 852 7.13 -28.43 18.63
N GLY A 853 6.43 -29.41 19.19
CA GLY A 853 5.44 -30.21 18.49
C GLY A 853 6.03 -31.31 17.64
N ASP A 854 5.27 -32.39 17.49
CA ASP A 854 5.59 -33.46 16.57
C ASP A 854 5.13 -33.08 15.15
N LEU A 855 5.89 -33.53 14.15
CA LEU A 855 5.42 -33.48 12.78
C LEU A 855 4.17 -34.37 12.71
N PRO A 856 2.99 -33.85 12.35
CA PRO A 856 1.85 -34.73 12.12
C PRO A 856 2.25 -35.76 11.07
N ASP A 857 1.93 -37.04 11.31
CA ASP A 857 2.02 -38.06 10.27
C ASP A 857 1.35 -37.51 9.02
N LEU A 858 2.03 -37.60 7.86
CA LEU A 858 1.50 -37.18 6.58
C LEU A 858 0.05 -37.68 6.49
N PRO A 859 -0.98 -36.80 6.54
CA PRO A 859 -2.31 -37.27 6.28
C PRO A 859 -2.28 -37.89 4.87
N PRO A 860 -2.96 -39.02 4.63
CA PRO A 860 -3.18 -39.45 3.27
C PRO A 860 -3.75 -38.25 2.51
N PRO A 861 -3.27 -37.99 1.28
CA PRO A 861 -3.72 -36.83 0.50
C PRO A 861 -5.24 -36.78 0.60
N PRO A 862 -5.84 -35.61 0.88
CA PRO A 862 -7.27 -35.50 1.11
C PRO A 862 -7.98 -36.27 0.00
N SER A 863 -8.82 -37.24 0.38
CA SER A 863 -9.63 -37.97 -0.58
C SER A 863 -10.41 -36.90 -1.33
N ARG A 864 -10.07 -36.73 -2.60
CA ARG A 864 -10.65 -35.72 -3.48
C ARG A 864 -12.18 -35.77 -3.37
N ALA A 865 -12.79 -34.79 -2.73
CA ALA A 865 -14.10 -34.34 -3.19
C ALA A 865 -13.82 -33.56 -4.47
N CYS A 866 -14.29 -34.12 -5.59
CA CYS A 866 -14.07 -33.68 -6.97
C CYS A 866 -12.67 -33.95 -7.55
N ALA A 867 -12.36 -35.23 -7.75
CA ALA A 867 -11.66 -35.61 -8.98
C ALA A 867 -12.64 -35.39 -10.13
N VAL A 868 -12.47 -34.33 -10.92
CA VAL A 868 -13.00 -34.35 -12.29
C VAL A 868 -12.29 -35.51 -12.99
N PRO A 869 -13.00 -36.53 -13.51
CA PRO A 869 -12.36 -37.59 -14.25
C PRO A 869 -11.67 -36.97 -15.47
N LEU A 870 -10.39 -37.30 -15.69
CA LEU A 870 -9.78 -37.09 -16.99
C LEU A 870 -10.65 -37.85 -18.02
N PRO A 871 -11.17 -37.20 -19.08
CA PRO A 871 -11.95 -37.90 -20.06
C PRO A 871 -11.06 -38.91 -20.79
N SER A 872 -11.48 -40.17 -20.79
CA SER A 872 -10.91 -41.22 -21.63
C SER A 872 -11.02 -40.81 -23.11
N PRO A 873 -10.02 -41.07 -23.96
CA PRO A 873 -9.99 -40.63 -25.35
C PRO A 873 -10.82 -41.54 -26.26
N ALA A 874 -12.08 -41.82 -25.89
CA ALA A 874 -13.02 -42.57 -26.71
C ALA A 874 -14.46 -42.22 -26.30
N GLY A 875 -15.08 -41.29 -27.01
CA GLY A 875 -16.49 -40.93 -26.81
C GLY A 875 -16.85 -39.64 -27.53
N GLU A 876 -17.97 -39.67 -28.25
CA GLU A 876 -18.45 -38.72 -29.25
C GLU A 876 -18.43 -37.23 -28.82
N ALA A 877 -18.20 -36.36 -29.82
CA ALA A 877 -18.10 -34.92 -29.68
C ALA A 877 -19.35 -34.29 -29.02
N GLN A 878 -19.25 -34.00 -27.72
CA GLN A 878 -20.17 -33.10 -27.03
C GLN A 878 -19.78 -31.64 -27.31
N ALA A 879 -20.77 -30.84 -27.73
CA ALA A 879 -20.63 -29.41 -27.98
C ALA A 879 -20.11 -28.69 -26.73
N VAL A 880 -18.86 -28.24 -26.80
CA VAL A 880 -18.20 -27.41 -25.80
C VAL A 880 -18.98 -26.10 -25.67
N SER A 881 -19.52 -25.83 -24.49
CA SER A 881 -20.05 -24.50 -24.15
C SER A 881 -18.92 -23.47 -24.33
N PRO A 882 -19.17 -22.31 -24.95
CA PRO A 882 -18.10 -21.36 -25.24
C PRO A 882 -17.38 -20.93 -23.95
N PRO A 883 -16.04 -20.80 -23.99
CA PRO A 883 -15.29 -20.23 -22.87
C PRO A 883 -15.88 -18.86 -22.55
N MET A 884 -16.04 -18.54 -21.25
CA MET A 884 -16.58 -17.28 -20.71
C MET A 884 -18.08 -17.22 -20.33
N ALA A 885 -18.79 -18.35 -20.18
CA ALA A 885 -20.14 -18.35 -19.58
C ALA A 885 -20.20 -17.75 -18.14
N TRP A 886 -19.04 -17.59 -17.48
CA TRP A 886 -18.88 -17.06 -16.11
C TRP A 886 -18.56 -15.55 -16.04
N LEU A 887 -18.34 -14.87 -17.17
CA LEU A 887 -17.93 -13.45 -17.20
C LEU A 887 -18.89 -12.43 -16.54
N PRO A 888 -20.21 -12.66 -16.39
CA PRO A 888 -21.10 -11.68 -15.74
C PRO A 888 -20.88 -11.52 -14.22
N ARG A 889 -20.01 -12.33 -13.59
CA ARG A 889 -19.87 -12.37 -12.11
C ARG A 889 -18.71 -11.54 -11.54
N LEU A 890 -17.91 -10.88 -12.39
CA LEU A 890 -16.91 -9.91 -11.96
C LEU A 890 -17.56 -8.52 -11.81
N LYS A 891 -17.96 -8.15 -10.59
CA LYS A 891 -18.26 -6.75 -10.24
C LYS A 891 -16.95 -6.00 -10.00
N VAL A 892 -16.26 -5.63 -11.08
CA VAL A 892 -15.23 -4.59 -11.09
C VAL A 892 -15.66 -3.54 -12.10
N TYR A 893 -15.53 -2.27 -11.72
CA TYR A 893 -15.92 -1.04 -12.41
C TYR A 893 -16.41 -1.15 -13.86
N ARG A 894 -17.63 -0.61 -14.09
CA ARG A 894 -18.37 -0.54 -15.36
C ARG A 894 -17.46 -0.37 -16.57
N ASN A 895 -17.59 -1.30 -17.52
CA ASN A 895 -16.95 -1.35 -18.82
C ASN A 895 -17.27 -0.11 -19.70
N VAL A 896 -16.50 0.97 -19.57
CA VAL A 896 -16.55 2.10 -20.51
C VAL A 896 -16.20 1.66 -21.94
N ALA A 897 -15.36 0.62 -22.10
CA ALA A 897 -14.94 0.12 -23.41
C ALA A 897 -16.01 -0.67 -24.19
N ARG A 898 -17.00 -1.27 -23.50
CA ARG A 898 -18.11 -1.96 -24.18
C ARG A 898 -19.14 -0.93 -24.67
N ASP A 899 -19.39 0.10 -23.87
CA ASP A 899 -20.30 1.19 -24.22
C ASP A 899 -19.78 2.03 -25.39
N ILE A 900 -18.46 2.23 -25.53
CA ILE A 900 -17.88 3.01 -26.65
C ILE A 900 -17.96 2.29 -28.00
N ARG A 901 -17.79 0.95 -28.01
CA ARG A 901 -17.85 0.17 -29.26
C ARG A 901 -19.27 0.08 -29.81
N ASP A 902 -20.28 0.06 -28.93
CA ASP A 902 -21.70 0.08 -29.29
C ASP A 902 -22.24 1.52 -29.52
N SER A 903 -21.61 2.57 -28.97
CA SER A 903 -22.06 3.97 -29.13
C SER A 903 -21.76 4.60 -30.49
N LEU A 904 -20.95 3.97 -31.34
CA LEU A 904 -20.56 4.52 -32.67
C LEU A 904 -21.33 3.90 -33.85
N ARG A 905 -22.12 2.84 -33.63
CA ARG A 905 -23.03 2.28 -34.65
C ARG A 905 -24.36 1.91 -33.97
N PHE A 906 -25.45 2.53 -34.40
CA PHE A 906 -26.80 2.14 -33.97
C PHE A 906 -27.04 0.68 -34.36
N SER A 907 -27.00 -0.22 -33.38
CA SER A 907 -27.16 -1.67 -33.57
C SER A 907 -28.60 -2.11 -33.27
N GLU A 908 -29.03 -3.25 -33.82
CA GLU A 908 -30.33 -3.86 -33.46
C GLU A 908 -30.44 -4.16 -31.95
N LYS A 909 -29.31 -4.41 -31.28
CA LYS A 909 -29.27 -4.56 -29.83
C LYS A 909 -29.58 -3.23 -29.12
N ARG A 910 -28.95 -2.13 -29.55
CA ARG A 910 -29.21 -0.80 -28.98
C ARG A 910 -30.63 -0.32 -29.25
N ARG A 911 -31.19 -0.64 -30.43
CA ARG A 911 -32.61 -0.44 -30.74
C ARG A 911 -33.52 -1.16 -29.73
N GLY A 912 -33.23 -2.44 -29.44
CA GLY A 912 -33.98 -3.21 -28.44
C GLY A 912 -33.90 -2.62 -27.04
N GLU A 913 -32.70 -2.20 -26.61
CA GLU A 913 -32.49 -1.52 -25.32
C GLU A 913 -33.30 -0.22 -25.22
N LEU A 914 -33.37 0.58 -26.29
CA LEU A 914 -34.13 1.83 -26.31
C LEU A 914 -35.65 1.60 -26.37
N ALA A 915 -36.11 0.55 -27.06
CA ALA A 915 -37.51 0.16 -27.07
C ALA A 915 -37.97 -0.28 -25.66
N HIS A 916 -37.11 -1.00 -24.96
CA HIS A 916 -37.33 -1.45 -23.58
C HIS A 916 -37.36 -0.27 -22.61
N LEU A 917 -36.41 0.66 -22.71
CA LEU A 917 -36.38 1.90 -21.94
C LEU A 917 -37.62 2.78 -22.19
N ALA A 918 -38.10 2.84 -23.44
CA ALA A 918 -39.33 3.55 -23.78
C ALA A 918 -40.56 2.89 -23.14
N ALA A 919 -40.63 1.56 -23.08
CA ALA A 919 -41.70 0.83 -22.39
C ALA A 919 -41.67 1.02 -20.87
N GLU A 920 -40.48 1.02 -20.26
CA GLU A 920 -40.30 1.34 -18.84
C GLU A 920 -40.76 2.77 -18.54
N GLY A 921 -40.29 3.75 -19.33
CA GLY A 921 -40.68 5.15 -19.19
C GLY A 921 -42.18 5.36 -19.35
N PHE A 922 -42.81 4.60 -20.24
CA PHE A 922 -44.26 4.65 -20.49
C PHE A 922 -45.07 4.13 -19.30
N ALA A 923 -44.63 3.05 -18.65
CA ALA A 923 -45.26 2.53 -17.44
C ALA A 923 -44.98 3.43 -16.21
N ARG A 924 -43.81 4.04 -16.13
CA ARG A 924 -43.38 4.86 -14.97
C ARG A 924 -43.97 6.28 -14.95
N ALA A 925 -44.27 6.86 -16.11
CA ALA A 925 -44.69 8.26 -16.23
C ALA A 925 -46.17 8.53 -15.89
N GLY A 926 -46.89 7.56 -15.33
CA GLY A 926 -48.30 7.71 -14.96
C GLY A 926 -49.22 7.66 -16.18
N PHE A 927 -49.24 6.50 -16.84
CA PHE A 927 -50.10 6.18 -17.98
C PHE A 927 -51.58 6.53 -17.73
N ASP A 928 -52.17 7.41 -18.55
CA ASP A 928 -53.62 7.63 -18.60
C ASP A 928 -54.30 6.68 -19.62
N PRO A 929 -55.16 5.75 -19.17
CA PRO A 929 -55.90 4.85 -20.06
C PRO A 929 -56.78 5.55 -21.10
N GLY A 930 -57.15 6.82 -20.88
CA GLY A 930 -58.00 7.61 -21.77
C GLY A 930 -57.27 8.24 -22.96
N ALA A 931 -55.94 8.35 -22.91
CA ALA A 931 -55.13 9.00 -23.96
C ALA A 931 -53.71 8.38 -24.06
N PRO A 932 -53.58 7.13 -24.56
CA PRO A 932 -52.31 6.40 -24.55
C PRO A 932 -51.22 6.97 -25.48
N GLU A 933 -51.60 7.64 -26.57
CA GLU A 933 -50.68 8.09 -27.61
C GLU A 933 -49.79 9.29 -27.20
N PRO A 934 -50.30 10.37 -26.57
CA PRO A 934 -49.47 11.44 -26.02
C PRO A 934 -48.41 10.97 -25.02
N ASP A 935 -48.77 10.01 -24.15
CA ASP A 935 -47.87 9.50 -23.12
C ASP A 935 -46.82 8.55 -23.71
N ALA A 936 -47.21 7.70 -24.66
CA ALA A 936 -46.29 6.86 -25.42
C ALA A 936 -45.24 7.71 -26.14
N ARG A 937 -45.69 8.77 -26.83
CA ARG A 937 -44.79 9.68 -27.54
C ARG A 937 -43.82 10.39 -26.60
N ARG A 938 -44.29 10.80 -25.40
CA ARG A 938 -43.45 11.45 -24.39
C ARG A 938 -42.38 10.51 -23.83
N ALA A 939 -42.75 9.27 -23.53
CA ALA A 939 -41.81 8.24 -23.06
C ALA A 939 -40.74 7.93 -24.10
N VAL A 940 -41.14 7.81 -25.37
CA VAL A 940 -40.22 7.58 -26.50
C VAL A 940 -39.27 8.74 -26.72
N LEU A 941 -39.76 9.98 -26.70
CA LEU A 941 -38.91 11.17 -26.83
C LEU A 941 -37.89 11.28 -25.69
N THR A 942 -38.28 10.89 -24.48
CA THR A 942 -37.39 10.85 -23.31
C THR A 942 -36.31 9.78 -23.47
N ALA A 943 -36.70 8.56 -23.88
CA ALA A 943 -35.77 7.46 -24.11
C ALA A 943 -34.76 7.77 -25.24
N LEU A 944 -35.21 8.42 -26.32
CA LEU A 944 -34.34 8.81 -27.44
C LEU A 944 -33.56 10.11 -27.20
N GLY A 945 -33.89 10.88 -26.17
CA GLY A 945 -33.32 12.22 -25.91
C GLY A 945 -31.82 12.23 -25.61
N GLY A 946 -31.31 11.15 -25.00
CA GLY A 946 -29.88 11.00 -24.69
C GLY A 946 -29.01 10.48 -25.84
N GLU A 947 -29.61 10.04 -26.95
CA GLU A 947 -28.90 9.35 -28.04
C GLU A 947 -28.49 10.29 -29.18
N ARG A 948 -27.29 10.07 -29.75
CA ARG A 948 -26.82 10.79 -30.95
C ARG A 948 -27.29 10.08 -32.24
N LEU A 949 -28.56 10.30 -32.60
CA LEU A 949 -29.20 9.75 -33.80
C LEU A 949 -29.33 10.80 -34.92
N ASP A 950 -29.24 10.38 -36.19
CA ASP A 950 -29.60 11.23 -37.32
C ASP A 950 -31.12 11.54 -37.31
N ALA A 951 -31.51 12.65 -37.94
CA ALA A 951 -32.89 13.13 -37.91
C ALA A 951 -33.89 12.16 -38.58
N GLY A 952 -33.46 11.40 -39.59
CA GLY A 952 -34.30 10.42 -40.29
C GLY A 952 -34.57 9.17 -39.45
N LEU A 953 -33.52 8.63 -38.84
CA LEU A 953 -33.63 7.49 -37.92
C LEU A 953 -34.38 7.86 -36.64
N ARG A 954 -34.13 9.04 -36.07
CA ARG A 954 -34.85 9.52 -34.88
C ARG A 954 -36.36 9.61 -35.14
N SER A 955 -36.77 10.18 -36.27
CA SER A 955 -38.19 10.28 -36.62
C SER A 955 -38.83 8.92 -36.88
N THR A 956 -38.09 8.00 -37.50
CA THR A 956 -38.54 6.61 -37.74
C THR A 956 -38.76 5.86 -36.43
N LEU A 957 -37.76 5.84 -35.54
CA LEU A 957 -37.84 5.17 -34.24
C LEU A 957 -38.91 5.80 -33.33
N THR A 958 -39.08 7.13 -33.40
CA THR A 958 -40.11 7.81 -32.63
C THR A 958 -41.49 7.30 -32.99
N ARG A 959 -41.81 7.19 -34.29
CA ARG A 959 -43.08 6.65 -34.76
C ARG A 959 -43.22 5.18 -34.38
N GLU A 960 -42.19 4.38 -34.67
CA GLU A 960 -42.23 2.93 -34.46
C GLU A 960 -42.45 2.55 -32.99
N PHE A 961 -41.68 3.14 -32.07
CA PHE A 961 -41.84 2.85 -30.64
C PHE A 961 -43.16 3.40 -30.09
N THR A 962 -43.62 4.56 -30.57
CA THR A 962 -44.93 5.09 -30.17
C THR A 962 -46.04 4.09 -30.54
N ASP A 963 -46.00 3.54 -31.76
CA ASP A 963 -46.98 2.54 -32.20
C ASP A 963 -46.90 1.24 -31.38
N MET A 964 -45.70 0.80 -30.97
CA MET A 964 -45.54 -0.38 -30.10
C MET A 964 -46.19 -0.16 -28.74
N LEU A 965 -46.00 1.01 -28.14
CA LEU A 965 -46.53 1.34 -26.81
C LEU A 965 -48.04 1.57 -26.83
N VAL A 966 -48.57 2.21 -27.89
CA VAL A 966 -50.02 2.33 -28.08
C VAL A 966 -50.67 0.96 -28.24
N TRP A 967 -50.03 0.05 -28.99
CA TRP A 967 -50.48 -1.34 -29.05
C TRP A 967 -50.42 -2.03 -27.68
N LEU A 968 -49.33 -1.86 -26.93
CA LEU A 968 -49.18 -2.45 -25.60
C LEU A 968 -50.29 -1.99 -24.64
N ALA A 969 -50.65 -0.70 -24.67
CA ALA A 969 -51.75 -0.13 -23.90
C ALA A 969 -53.15 -0.63 -24.32
N SER A 970 -53.28 -1.15 -25.54
CA SER A 970 -54.52 -1.73 -26.04
C SER A 970 -54.81 -3.12 -25.46
N LEU A 971 -53.79 -3.81 -24.91
CA LEU A 971 -53.93 -5.14 -24.34
C LEU A 971 -54.64 -5.07 -22.96
N PRO A 972 -55.82 -5.70 -22.80
CA PRO A 972 -56.56 -5.68 -21.54
C PRO A 972 -55.71 -6.14 -20.34
N GLN A 973 -54.92 -7.19 -20.54
CA GLN A 973 -54.06 -7.78 -19.51
C GLN A 973 -52.84 -6.93 -19.11
N CYS A 974 -52.45 -5.94 -19.91
CA CYS A 974 -51.32 -5.05 -19.60
C CYS A 974 -51.79 -3.70 -19.05
N ARG A 975 -53.03 -3.29 -19.34
CA ARG A 975 -53.53 -1.94 -19.08
C ARG A 975 -53.48 -1.54 -17.60
N GLU A 976 -53.96 -2.41 -16.70
CA GLU A 976 -53.92 -2.14 -15.26
C GLU A 976 -52.49 -2.14 -14.70
N ALA A 977 -51.67 -3.08 -15.18
CA ALA A 977 -50.27 -3.17 -14.78
C ALA A 977 -49.46 -1.95 -15.24
N LEU A 978 -49.75 -1.38 -16.41
CA LEU A 978 -49.10 -0.17 -16.90
C LEU A 978 -49.53 1.08 -16.13
N ALA A 979 -50.78 1.13 -15.66
CA ALA A 979 -51.32 2.25 -14.90
C ALA A 979 -50.83 2.27 -13.44
N ALA A 980 -50.71 1.09 -12.80
CA ALA A 980 -50.53 0.97 -11.35
C ALA A 980 -49.48 -0.07 -10.92
N GLY A 981 -48.70 -0.64 -11.84
CA GLY A 981 -47.66 -1.62 -11.56
C GLY A 981 -46.32 -1.02 -11.16
N PHE A 982 -45.50 -1.83 -10.49
CA PHE A 982 -44.13 -1.52 -10.16
C PHE A 982 -43.21 -1.86 -11.33
N CYS A 983 -42.60 -0.86 -11.94
CA CYS A 983 -41.59 -1.05 -12.96
C CYS A 983 -40.28 -1.53 -12.32
N GLU A 984 -39.63 -2.52 -12.93
CA GLU A 984 -38.22 -2.84 -12.67
C GLU A 984 -37.91 -3.08 -11.17
N ARG A 985 -38.85 -3.71 -10.45
CA ARG A 985 -38.74 -3.99 -9.02
C ARG A 985 -37.97 -5.30 -8.81
N GLU A 986 -36.85 -5.25 -8.08
CA GLU A 986 -36.09 -6.47 -7.75
C GLU A 986 -36.89 -7.39 -6.81
N LEU A 987 -36.98 -8.66 -7.19
CA LEU A 987 -37.43 -9.78 -6.37
C LEU A 987 -36.18 -10.56 -5.91
N LEU A 988 -36.13 -10.91 -4.63
CA LEU A 988 -35.01 -11.65 -4.03
C LEU A 988 -35.41 -13.11 -3.80
N THR A 989 -34.58 -14.04 -4.28
CA THR A 989 -34.74 -15.47 -3.96
C THR A 989 -34.23 -15.79 -2.55
N GLU A 990 -34.60 -16.95 -2.02
CA GLU A 990 -34.11 -17.45 -0.72
C GLU A 990 -32.57 -17.60 -0.70
N ASP A 991 -31.97 -17.93 -1.84
CA ASP A 991 -30.50 -18.06 -2.01
C ASP A 991 -29.78 -16.72 -2.26
N GLY A 992 -30.51 -15.59 -2.26
CA GLY A 992 -29.96 -14.25 -2.47
C GLY A 992 -29.69 -13.88 -3.93
N GLU A 993 -30.22 -14.63 -4.90
CA GLU A 993 -30.24 -14.24 -6.31
C GLU A 993 -31.29 -13.14 -6.51
N ARG A 994 -30.94 -12.11 -7.30
CA ARG A 994 -31.83 -10.98 -7.60
C ARG A 994 -32.42 -11.16 -8.99
N LEU A 995 -33.74 -11.23 -9.07
CA LEU A 995 -34.52 -11.35 -10.29
C LEU A 995 -35.34 -10.07 -10.50
N ARG A 996 -35.40 -9.55 -11.73
CA ARG A 996 -36.03 -8.25 -12.00
C ARG A 996 -37.00 -8.38 -13.17
N PRO A 997 -38.31 -8.51 -12.92
CA PRO A 997 -39.32 -8.36 -13.96
C PRO A 997 -39.41 -6.90 -14.41
N ASP A 998 -39.76 -6.70 -15.68
CA ASP A 998 -39.94 -5.36 -16.24
C ASP A 998 -41.15 -4.65 -15.60
N LEU A 999 -42.24 -5.40 -15.36
CA LEU A 999 -43.42 -4.90 -14.69
C LEU A 999 -44.04 -5.95 -13.75
N LEU A 1000 -44.31 -5.53 -12.51
CA LEU A 1000 -44.99 -6.34 -11.49
C LEU A 1000 -46.20 -5.57 -10.97
N PHE A 1001 -47.40 -6.13 -11.15
CA PHE A 1001 -48.63 -5.56 -10.63
C PHE A 1001 -49.24 -6.46 -9.57
N CYS A 1002 -49.50 -5.90 -8.39
CA CYS A 1002 -50.06 -6.62 -7.24
C CYS A 1002 -51.50 -6.14 -6.99
N GLY A 1003 -52.42 -6.50 -7.88
CA GLY A 1003 -53.83 -6.12 -7.82
C GLY A 1003 -54.61 -6.85 -6.71
N PRO A 1004 -55.82 -6.41 -6.32
CA PRO A 1004 -56.58 -7.02 -5.22
C PRO A 1004 -57.04 -8.45 -5.50
N ALA A 1005 -57.19 -8.85 -6.78
CA ALA A 1005 -57.67 -10.17 -7.18
C ALA A 1005 -56.58 -11.11 -7.71
N GLU A 1006 -55.47 -10.56 -8.23
CA GLU A 1006 -54.39 -11.33 -8.84
C GLU A 1006 -53.06 -10.59 -8.83
N THR A 1007 -51.96 -11.32 -9.05
CA THR A 1007 -50.62 -10.76 -9.28
C THR A 1007 -50.21 -10.98 -10.73
N VAL A 1008 -49.85 -9.91 -11.44
CA VAL A 1008 -49.47 -9.96 -12.85
C VAL A 1008 -47.99 -9.63 -13.01
N VAL A 1009 -47.26 -10.48 -13.73
CA VAL A 1009 -45.86 -10.26 -14.08
C VAL A 1009 -45.77 -10.11 -15.60
N ILE A 1010 -45.17 -9.00 -16.07
CA ILE A 1010 -44.97 -8.75 -17.50
C ILE A 1010 -43.49 -8.53 -17.77
N ASP A 1011 -43.01 -9.16 -18.85
CA ASP A 1011 -41.64 -9.03 -19.34
C ASP A 1011 -41.68 -8.69 -20.84
N PHE A 1012 -41.05 -7.59 -21.21
CA PHE A 1012 -40.94 -7.04 -22.53
C PHE A 1012 -39.69 -7.57 -23.23
N LYS A 1013 -39.85 -8.06 -24.46
CA LYS A 1013 -38.77 -8.49 -25.34
C LYS A 1013 -38.89 -7.84 -26.71
N THR A 1014 -37.78 -7.82 -27.42
CA THR A 1014 -37.70 -7.43 -28.83
C THR A 1014 -36.96 -8.51 -29.62
N GLY A 1015 -37.35 -8.76 -30.86
CA GLY A 1015 -36.67 -9.68 -31.77
C GLY A 1015 -37.23 -11.12 -31.73
N ARG A 1016 -36.34 -12.11 -31.84
CA ARG A 1016 -36.76 -13.52 -31.98
C ARG A 1016 -37.21 -14.12 -30.65
N THR A 1017 -38.20 -15.00 -30.71
CA THR A 1017 -38.67 -15.80 -29.56
C THR A 1017 -37.60 -16.79 -29.13
N GLN A 1018 -37.26 -16.83 -27.83
CA GLN A 1018 -36.31 -17.79 -27.25
C GLN A 1018 -36.97 -18.56 -26.10
N PRO A 1019 -36.69 -19.87 -25.95
CA PRO A 1019 -37.21 -20.68 -24.83
C PRO A 1019 -36.82 -20.14 -23.44
N GLU A 1020 -35.68 -19.45 -23.35
CA GLU A 1020 -35.17 -18.80 -22.15
C GLU A 1020 -36.10 -17.71 -21.62
N HIS A 1021 -36.79 -16.99 -22.51
CA HIS A 1021 -37.74 -15.93 -22.12
C HIS A 1021 -38.93 -16.49 -21.33
N VAL A 1022 -39.45 -17.65 -21.74
CA VAL A 1022 -40.55 -18.34 -21.04
C VAL A 1022 -40.07 -18.82 -19.66
N THR A 1023 -38.84 -19.36 -19.61
CA THR A 1023 -38.23 -19.81 -18.34
C THR A 1023 -38.01 -18.65 -17.37
N GLN A 1024 -37.62 -17.47 -17.88
CA GLN A 1024 -37.43 -16.26 -17.09
C GLN A 1024 -38.73 -15.80 -16.42
N VAL A 1025 -39.81 -15.66 -17.18
CA VAL A 1025 -41.13 -15.26 -16.64
C VAL A 1025 -41.69 -16.30 -15.67
N ALA A 1026 -41.51 -17.60 -15.95
CA ALA A 1026 -41.94 -18.66 -15.03
C ALA A 1026 -41.23 -18.58 -13.67
N ARG A 1027 -39.94 -18.21 -13.62
CA ARG A 1027 -39.20 -17.97 -12.36
C ARG A 1027 -39.76 -16.78 -11.60
N TYR A 1028 -40.11 -15.70 -12.30
CA TYR A 1028 -40.72 -14.52 -11.67
C TYR A 1028 -42.09 -14.86 -11.07
N LEU A 1029 -42.89 -15.67 -11.76
CA LEU A 1029 -44.19 -16.11 -11.26
C LEU A 1029 -44.10 -16.95 -9.98
N ASP A 1030 -43.14 -17.87 -9.91
CA ASP A 1030 -42.93 -18.68 -8.71
C ASP A 1030 -42.57 -17.79 -7.50
N LEU A 1031 -41.72 -16.79 -7.70
CA LEU A 1031 -41.40 -15.80 -6.65
C LEU A 1031 -42.60 -14.92 -6.30
N ALA A 1032 -43.34 -14.44 -7.29
CA ALA A 1032 -44.51 -13.60 -7.08
C ALA A 1032 -45.58 -14.29 -6.22
N ARG A 1033 -45.78 -15.61 -6.40
CA ARG A 1033 -46.67 -16.43 -5.56
C ARG A 1033 -46.20 -16.56 -4.11
N ARG A 1034 -44.90 -16.46 -3.85
CA ARG A 1034 -44.33 -16.57 -2.51
C ARG A 1034 -44.28 -15.24 -1.76
N LEU A 1035 -44.74 -14.14 -2.38
CA LEU A 1035 -44.78 -12.84 -1.72
C LEU A 1035 -45.68 -12.88 -0.47
N PRO A 1036 -45.23 -12.30 0.67
CA PRO A 1036 -46.02 -12.28 1.90
C PRO A 1036 -47.41 -11.67 1.68
N GLY A 1037 -48.46 -12.39 2.10
CA GLY A 1037 -49.85 -11.94 1.95
C GLY A 1037 -50.47 -12.13 0.56
N ARG A 1038 -49.75 -12.75 -0.39
CA ARG A 1038 -50.22 -12.95 -1.78
C ARG A 1038 -50.31 -14.42 -2.21
N ALA A 1039 -49.84 -15.36 -1.39
CA ALA A 1039 -49.80 -16.79 -1.72
C ALA A 1039 -51.15 -17.45 -2.04
N ALA A 1040 -52.27 -16.86 -1.60
CA ALA A 1040 -53.62 -17.34 -1.87
C ALA A 1040 -54.25 -16.74 -3.14
N LEU A 1041 -53.60 -15.77 -3.81
CA LEU A 1041 -54.10 -15.12 -5.01
C LEU A 1041 -53.51 -15.78 -6.28
N PRO A 1042 -54.29 -15.88 -7.37
CA PRO A 1042 -53.77 -16.32 -8.66
C PRO A 1042 -52.66 -15.38 -9.15
N ALA A 1043 -51.69 -15.94 -9.86
CA ALA A 1043 -50.61 -15.19 -10.51
C ALA A 1043 -50.56 -15.49 -12.00
N ALA A 1044 -50.55 -14.44 -12.83
CA ALA A 1044 -50.54 -14.50 -14.29
C ALA A 1044 -49.25 -13.90 -14.85
N GLY A 1045 -48.59 -14.62 -15.77
CA GLY A 1045 -47.38 -14.11 -16.44
C GLY A 1045 -47.64 -13.83 -17.91
N HIS A 1046 -47.14 -12.69 -18.38
CA HIS A 1046 -47.24 -12.29 -19.77
C HIS A 1046 -45.87 -11.96 -20.34
N LEU A 1047 -45.51 -12.64 -21.43
CA LEU A 1047 -44.32 -12.34 -22.21
C LEU A 1047 -44.74 -11.54 -23.45
N VAL A 1048 -44.26 -10.31 -23.56
CA VAL A 1048 -44.68 -9.37 -24.60
C VAL A 1048 -43.54 -9.05 -25.55
N TYR A 1049 -43.70 -9.37 -26.84
CA TYR A 1049 -42.76 -9.00 -27.89
C TYR A 1049 -43.23 -7.71 -28.56
N LEU A 1050 -42.60 -6.59 -28.21
CA LEU A 1050 -43.03 -5.23 -28.59
C LEU A 1050 -42.99 -5.02 -30.11
N ASP A 1051 -41.92 -5.46 -30.77
CA ASP A 1051 -41.69 -5.32 -32.21
C ASP A 1051 -42.60 -6.21 -33.06
N ARG A 1052 -43.03 -7.35 -32.49
CA ARG A 1052 -43.90 -8.32 -33.16
C ARG A 1052 -45.37 -8.13 -32.84
N ARG A 1053 -45.71 -7.26 -31.89
CA ARG A 1053 -47.06 -7.07 -31.36
C ARG A 1053 -47.70 -8.39 -30.94
N GLU A 1054 -46.94 -9.20 -30.20
CA GLU A 1054 -47.32 -10.53 -29.76
C GLU A 1054 -47.25 -10.63 -28.22
N CYS A 1055 -48.33 -11.09 -27.58
CA CYS A 1055 -48.39 -11.33 -26.12
C CYS A 1055 -48.69 -12.81 -25.87
N ARG A 1056 -47.83 -13.49 -25.11
CA ARG A 1056 -47.99 -14.91 -24.77
C ARG A 1056 -48.19 -15.08 -23.27
N PRO A 1057 -49.23 -15.82 -22.82
CA PRO A 1057 -49.34 -16.22 -21.43
C PRO A 1057 -48.23 -17.22 -21.10
N VAL A 1058 -47.70 -17.13 -19.88
CA VAL A 1058 -46.72 -18.05 -19.31
C VAL A 1058 -47.31 -18.63 -18.03
N GLU A 1059 -47.37 -19.95 -17.97
CA GLU A 1059 -47.78 -20.66 -16.75
C GLU A 1059 -46.58 -20.89 -15.84
N ALA A 1060 -46.82 -20.85 -14.53
CA ALA A 1060 -45.80 -21.23 -13.56
C ALA A 1060 -45.50 -22.74 -13.70
N ARG A 1061 -44.23 -23.14 -13.48
CA ARG A 1061 -43.89 -24.55 -13.39
C ARG A 1061 -44.61 -25.17 -12.20
N SER A 1062 -45.33 -26.27 -12.46
CA SER A 1062 -46.03 -27.11 -11.47
C SER A 1062 -45.06 -27.74 -10.48
#